data_AF-A0A4Q8L4L7-F1
#
_entry.id   AF-A0A4Q8L4L7-F1
#
_cell.length_a   1.000
_cell.length_b   1.000
_cell.length_c   1.000
_cell.angle_alpha   90.00
_cell.angle_beta   90.00
_cell.angle_gamma   90.00
#
_symmetry.space_group_name_H-M   'P 1'
#
loop_
_entity.id
_entity.type
_entity.pdbx_description
1 polymer ?
#
loop_
_entity_poly.entity_id
_entity_poly.type
_entity_poly.pdbx_seq_one_letter_code
_entity_poly.pdbx_strand_id
1 'polypeptide(L)'
;QRATLAADVPRGQYDVRVRILGQGNYSGKNTQRNDFQWSTLSSVQADDATYAGIARIGIRIKATGQLNGAPDEIRCVIHHKPCQLWDGSAWQAQETDNPGANILAYARGYYDENGRLIGGMGLPDSWIDIESLKGFMLHCAANSYAYRFFIKSARNHEEMLDALALAGMGQVSWAGGRLSVVWAADQQPMSGVVNMATMKRSSFQVDYTLANPADGIEYSYYDAETWETKTLRVVSPAAGYETALNPARVTGEGITSEAHAAVMARWHLAQSLYQYKDISYSADLEHLSYRRMSVLALQHDLTQWGFGGRVVSASTSGGVTTLHLDDAVPPPASGNAYIGLRIPGEAGYRVLRVQSFSGEPTNTIALAEEWPADAALPGSGAANPAHDTIWVYDFKQTPGYRVRVVSIEPEGDMKGAAVAVVPEGPEFWEYVLRGNYIPPANQSLLQTRPIASNLVISEEQTVQGDTVFTELVATFDITGPASRTVVLSDLDRNGELEQVAETTTRTARWRIPGAGTYPITVRPYSPDGFAGVAVSAIYTTQGADAPPALVDTFTIEELSGGVRRYSWGYNDDTIQSADFAGVEIRYTAGSVTAPAWETMTPLGDTGYHAAAFEAVLPASGTWTFACRSRNTSGTLSTDARIVTQTLGANLGQQLGEVGEGVNAANQRISQEIVDRFNAIVAEADARAAADLQEAQERTAAIQASADVLQAQINDVFDADEWVSTKTYPLSDVVKSGGKLYRSKQANNLNHAVTDEAWWELIGNYSGLADAVGGISQQTQINANNITTVDGKTTANAQAISGLNTRMGTAEGNITANGNALSGLQTTVTQQGTTLSSQGQSIVSLQNALPGKADASALSALENRVTNAEGVNTSQSASITSLNGRIGSNPNLLPNGGFERGTIGWNNVGNLAANSNIWGRVLSGAPATTADRIYTDFIDVANNAPYTLSADTMLFASSSSAASNLDVLIYDANGNGITTVSGAARNANFDYDATDASRQNSKVTFTTPSNAAKVRIGLYWNANGATITSIGFRQVKFERGSVATRYSAESALTADATALSSLTTTVTQQGNTITSQGTAITSLQNAVGNKADASALSTLNTKVDNNYTAQANAITQVQARTNIRNNLLPNGGFEKGRWTQGEASAFAVGDGGWGRNMYHSNPGSINGGGHAVNSDSFDVFAGETYTVGADMLLIASGGSVRTDIEYLNSSNQVVGSGTLPSKQATFNFSDDPARR
;
A
#
# COMPACT_ATOMS: atom_id res chain seq x y z
N GLN A 1 -39.08 -45.37 39.17
CA GLN A 1 -37.64 -45.72 39.28
C GLN A 1 -37.05 -45.79 37.88
N ARG A 2 -35.87 -45.21 37.64
CA ARG A 2 -35.14 -45.38 36.37
C ARG A 2 -34.23 -46.58 36.53
N ALA A 3 -34.42 -47.60 35.71
CA ALA A 3 -33.61 -48.82 35.72
C ALA A 3 -32.91 -48.94 34.37
N THR A 4 -31.60 -49.18 34.39
CA THR A 4 -30.81 -49.46 33.19
C THR A 4 -30.65 -50.97 33.09
N LEU A 5 -31.05 -51.54 31.96
CA LEU A 5 -30.86 -52.95 31.64
C LEU A 5 -29.81 -53.02 30.53
N ALA A 6 -28.77 -53.81 30.76
CA ALA A 6 -27.71 -54.06 29.78
C ALA A 6 -27.61 -55.57 29.55
N ALA A 7 -27.39 -55.95 28.29
CA ALA A 7 -27.14 -57.33 27.89
C ALA A 7 -26.16 -57.32 26.72
N ASP A 8 -25.14 -58.17 26.79
CA ASP A 8 -24.24 -58.40 25.66
C ASP A 8 -24.94 -59.29 24.63
N VAL A 9 -24.95 -58.84 23.37
CA VAL A 9 -25.52 -59.60 22.24
C VAL A 9 -24.42 -59.87 21.22
N PRO A 10 -24.48 -61.00 20.47
CA PRO A 10 -23.56 -61.24 19.36
C PRO A 10 -23.62 -60.12 18.30
N ARG A 11 -22.67 -60.09 17.35
CA ARG A 11 -22.73 -59.11 16.26
C ARG A 11 -23.87 -59.42 15.30
N GLY A 12 -24.72 -58.44 15.06
CA GLY A 12 -25.85 -58.57 14.15
C GLY A 12 -26.84 -57.41 14.26
N GLN A 13 -27.86 -57.43 13.41
CA GLN A 13 -29.00 -56.53 13.49
C GLN A 13 -30.07 -57.16 14.38
N TYR A 14 -30.58 -56.40 15.35
CA TYR A 14 -31.56 -56.89 16.33
C TYR A 14 -32.75 -55.96 16.43
N ASP A 15 -33.95 -56.53 16.44
CA ASP A 15 -35.16 -55.83 16.85
C ASP A 15 -35.29 -55.92 18.38
N VAL A 16 -35.34 -54.78 19.05
CA VAL A 16 -35.45 -54.72 20.51
C VAL A 16 -36.89 -54.42 20.92
N ARG A 17 -37.47 -55.26 21.77
CA ARG A 17 -38.82 -55.07 22.33
C ARG A 17 -38.79 -55.09 23.85
N VAL A 18 -39.46 -54.12 24.47
CA VAL A 18 -39.72 -54.11 25.91
C VAL A 18 -41.21 -54.39 26.16
N ARG A 19 -41.51 -55.18 27.20
CA ARG A 19 -42.88 -55.51 27.62
C ARG A 19 -43.00 -55.35 29.13
N ILE A 20 -44.04 -54.64 29.58
CA ILE A 20 -44.40 -54.57 31.00
C ILE A 20 -45.01 -55.92 31.39
N LEU A 21 -44.37 -56.65 32.30
CA LEU A 21 -44.95 -57.82 32.92
C LEU A 21 -45.89 -57.32 34.02
N GLY A 22 -47.20 -57.44 33.83
CA GLY A 22 -48.24 -56.99 34.77
C GLY A 22 -48.33 -57.83 36.06
N GLN A 23 -47.20 -58.27 36.61
CA GLN A 23 -47.12 -59.01 37.87
C GLN A 23 -46.86 -58.04 39.01
N GLY A 24 -47.88 -57.27 39.36
CA GLY A 24 -47.89 -56.55 40.62
C GLY A 24 -48.55 -57.40 41.70
N ASN A 25 -47.88 -57.54 42.84
CA ASN A 25 -48.40 -58.29 43.98
C ASN A 25 -49.43 -57.40 44.71
N TYR A 26 -50.72 -57.49 44.34
CA TYR A 26 -51.78 -56.66 44.91
C TYR A 26 -52.97 -57.51 45.38
N SER A 27 -53.49 -57.24 46.58
CA SER A 27 -54.78 -57.75 47.06
C SER A 27 -55.82 -56.62 47.07
N GLY A 28 -56.60 -56.48 45.99
CA GLY A 28 -57.69 -55.50 45.86
C GLY A 28 -57.94 -55.00 44.43
N LYS A 29 -59.01 -54.20 44.21
CA LYS A 29 -59.31 -53.59 42.90
C LYS A 29 -58.16 -52.65 42.49
N ASN A 30 -57.46 -53.01 41.42
CA ASN A 30 -56.28 -52.30 40.94
C ASN A 30 -56.68 -51.01 40.19
N THR A 31 -56.46 -49.86 40.81
CA THR A 31 -56.66 -48.52 40.21
C THR A 31 -55.33 -47.85 39.82
N GLN A 32 -54.20 -48.56 39.89
CA GLN A 32 -52.89 -47.99 39.60
C GLN A 32 -52.56 -48.09 38.11
N ARG A 33 -52.06 -46.98 37.56
CA ARG A 33 -51.56 -46.86 36.18
C ARG A 33 -50.04 -47.03 36.18
N ASN A 34 -49.55 -48.04 35.45
CA ASN A 34 -48.12 -48.28 35.25
C ASN A 34 -47.69 -47.67 33.91
N ASP A 35 -47.21 -46.42 33.94
CA ASP A 35 -46.66 -45.76 32.75
C ASP A 35 -45.18 -46.13 32.58
N PHE A 36 -44.86 -46.82 31.48
CA PHE A 36 -43.50 -47.08 31.05
C PHE A 36 -43.12 -46.13 29.92
N GLN A 37 -42.01 -45.42 30.08
CA GLN A 37 -41.46 -44.58 29.03
C GLN A 37 -40.06 -45.09 28.68
N TRP A 38 -39.91 -45.58 27.45
CA TRP A 38 -38.59 -45.85 26.89
C TRP A 38 -37.93 -44.52 26.59
N SER A 39 -36.83 -44.22 27.29
CA SER A 39 -36.10 -42.96 27.09
C SER A 39 -35.07 -43.03 25.97
N THR A 40 -34.15 -44.00 26.02
CA THR A 40 -33.08 -44.17 25.03
C THR A 40 -32.72 -45.65 24.87
N LEU A 41 -32.32 -46.04 23.66
CA LEU A 41 -31.60 -47.27 23.39
C LEU A 41 -30.21 -46.88 22.89
N SER A 42 -29.17 -47.37 23.55
CA SER A 42 -27.79 -47.16 23.13
C SER A 42 -27.18 -48.52 22.80
N SER A 43 -26.64 -48.65 21.59
CA SER A 43 -25.83 -49.79 21.18
C SER A 43 -24.36 -49.36 21.11
N VAL A 44 -23.46 -50.27 21.45
CA VAL A 44 -22.01 -50.09 21.26
C VAL A 44 -21.57 -51.12 20.24
N GLN A 45 -21.04 -50.65 19.12
CA GLN A 45 -20.41 -51.54 18.15
C GLN A 45 -18.93 -51.70 18.52
N ALA A 46 -18.48 -52.94 18.68
CA ALA A 46 -17.07 -53.22 18.84
C ALA A 46 -16.34 -52.90 17.53
N ASP A 47 -15.34 -52.03 17.64
CA ASP A 47 -14.52 -51.56 16.54
C ASP A 47 -13.46 -52.60 16.15
N ASP A 48 -13.51 -53.06 14.89
CA ASP A 48 -12.55 -54.02 14.31
C ASP A 48 -11.38 -53.34 13.60
N ALA A 49 -11.32 -52.01 13.58
CA ALA A 49 -10.22 -51.32 12.94
C ALA A 49 -8.89 -51.63 13.68
N THR A 50 -7.85 -51.89 12.90
CA THR A 50 -6.49 -52.05 13.41
C THR A 50 -5.92 -50.67 13.78
N TYR A 51 -5.72 -50.46 15.08
CA TYR A 51 -5.09 -49.27 15.67
C TYR A 51 -3.59 -49.50 15.97
N ALA A 52 -2.92 -50.35 15.19
CA ALA A 52 -1.52 -50.69 15.42
C ALA A 52 -0.65 -49.43 15.40
N GLY A 53 0.11 -49.21 16.49
CA GLY A 53 0.95 -48.03 16.67
C GLY A 53 0.25 -46.74 17.11
N ILE A 54 -1.06 -46.75 17.37
CA ILE A 54 -1.80 -45.60 17.92
C ILE A 54 -2.12 -45.85 19.40
N ALA A 55 -1.64 -44.96 20.27
CA ALA A 55 -1.95 -45.02 21.71
C ALA A 55 -3.44 -44.73 21.95
N ARG A 56 -4.11 -45.56 22.75
CA ARG A 56 -5.52 -45.39 23.12
C ARG A 56 -5.65 -45.22 24.63
N ILE A 57 -6.37 -44.19 25.05
CA ILE A 57 -6.66 -43.93 26.47
C ILE A 57 -8.15 -44.17 26.69
N GLY A 58 -8.48 -45.14 27.54
CA GLY A 58 -9.85 -45.38 27.99
C GLY A 58 -10.18 -44.52 29.21
N ILE A 59 -11.12 -43.59 29.07
CA ILE A 59 -11.54 -42.73 30.19
C ILE A 59 -12.83 -43.29 30.79
N ARG A 60 -12.78 -43.68 32.08
CA ARG A 60 -13.95 -44.13 32.84
C ARG A 60 -14.40 -43.02 33.78
N ILE A 61 -15.55 -42.41 33.49
CA ILE A 61 -16.10 -41.30 34.27
C ILE A 61 -17.19 -41.82 35.21
N LYS A 62 -17.17 -41.43 36.49
CA LYS A 62 -18.20 -41.79 37.48
C LYS A 62 -19.42 -40.88 37.29
N ALA A 63 -20.55 -41.46 36.88
CA ALA A 63 -21.79 -40.70 36.68
C ALA A 63 -22.43 -40.32 38.03
N THR A 64 -22.26 -39.07 38.46
CA THR A 64 -22.91 -38.52 39.66
C THR A 64 -24.08 -37.57 39.34
N GLY A 65 -24.54 -37.52 38.07
CA GLY A 65 -25.56 -36.59 37.59
C GLY A 65 -26.28 -37.02 36.29
N GLN A 66 -27.02 -36.10 35.69
CA GLN A 66 -27.92 -36.32 34.54
C GLN A 66 -27.13 -36.71 33.27
N LEU A 67 -27.38 -37.91 32.75
CA LEU A 67 -26.65 -38.62 31.70
C LEU A 67 -27.01 -38.22 30.25
N ASN A 68 -27.24 -36.94 29.98
CA ASN A 68 -27.48 -36.45 28.62
C ASN A 68 -26.47 -35.34 28.30
N GLY A 69 -25.30 -35.70 27.77
CA GLY A 69 -24.28 -34.75 27.31
C GLY A 69 -22.98 -35.45 26.93
N ALA A 70 -22.26 -34.90 25.95
CA ALA A 70 -20.84 -35.23 25.74
C ALA A 70 -20.02 -34.55 26.85
N PRO A 71 -18.86 -35.09 27.26
CA PRO A 71 -17.93 -34.32 28.08
C PRO A 71 -17.58 -33.02 27.36
N ASP A 72 -17.75 -31.88 28.03
CA ASP A 72 -17.59 -30.55 27.43
C ASP A 72 -16.15 -30.33 26.91
N GLU A 73 -15.14 -30.87 27.60
CA GLU A 73 -13.73 -30.76 27.20
C GLU A 73 -12.89 -31.92 27.77
N ILE A 74 -11.94 -32.44 26.98
CA ILE A 74 -10.88 -33.36 27.43
C ILE A 74 -9.54 -32.75 27.06
N ARG A 75 -8.72 -32.42 28.07
CA ARG A 75 -7.33 -31.98 27.89
C ARG A 75 -6.39 -33.13 28.23
N CYS A 76 -5.41 -33.40 27.36
CA CYS A 76 -4.36 -34.38 27.63
C CYS A 76 -3.02 -33.87 27.08
N VAL A 77 -1.93 -34.24 27.78
CA VAL A 77 -0.56 -34.03 27.31
C VAL A 77 -0.08 -35.37 26.75
N ILE A 78 0.37 -35.36 25.51
CA ILE A 78 0.84 -36.56 24.81
C ILE A 78 2.35 -36.48 24.68
N HIS A 79 3.04 -37.50 25.17
CA HIS A 79 4.48 -37.67 24.99
C HIS A 79 4.70 -38.62 23.80
N HIS A 80 5.65 -38.28 22.94
CA HIS A 80 6.03 -39.16 21.83
C HIS A 80 6.86 -40.34 22.37
N LYS A 81 6.86 -41.46 21.65
CA LYS A 81 7.67 -42.64 21.99
C LYS A 81 9.16 -42.29 21.90
N PRO A 82 10.02 -42.79 22.81
CA PRO A 82 11.47 -42.54 22.76
C PRO A 82 12.06 -42.72 21.37
N CYS A 83 12.78 -41.70 20.90
CA CYS A 83 13.48 -41.71 19.62
C CYS A 83 15.00 -41.54 19.83
N GLN A 84 15.76 -41.70 18.75
CA GLN A 84 17.22 -41.65 18.79
C GLN A 84 17.68 -40.19 18.75
N LEU A 85 18.28 -39.71 19.83
CA LEU A 85 18.90 -38.39 19.95
C LEU A 85 20.41 -38.53 20.02
N TRP A 86 21.14 -37.71 19.29
CA TRP A 86 22.60 -37.59 19.43
C TRP A 86 22.94 -36.53 20.48
N ASP A 87 23.68 -36.92 21.52
CA ASP A 87 24.06 -36.02 22.63
C ASP A 87 25.41 -35.29 22.42
N GLY A 88 26.07 -35.53 21.29
CA GLY A 88 27.40 -35.01 20.98
C GLY A 88 28.48 -36.08 21.04
N SER A 89 28.23 -37.17 21.74
CA SER A 89 29.17 -38.28 21.94
C SER A 89 28.59 -39.65 21.59
N ALA A 90 27.30 -39.86 21.87
CA ALA A 90 26.60 -41.12 21.69
C ALA A 90 25.13 -40.91 21.29
N TRP A 91 24.54 -42.00 20.76
CA TRP A 91 23.10 -42.08 20.53
C TRP A 91 22.37 -42.49 21.80
N GLN A 92 21.33 -41.75 22.16
CA GLN A 92 20.47 -41.98 23.31
C GLN A 92 19.04 -42.24 22.85
N ALA A 93 18.42 -43.33 23.34
CA ALA A 93 16.99 -43.56 23.15
C ALA A 93 16.22 -42.90 24.30
N GLN A 94 15.56 -41.77 24.03
CA GLN A 94 14.81 -41.03 25.05
C GLN A 94 13.63 -40.27 24.46
N GLU A 95 12.71 -39.85 25.32
CA GLU A 95 11.67 -38.89 24.93
C GLU A 95 12.33 -37.52 24.74
N THR A 96 12.34 -37.00 23.51
CA THR A 96 12.86 -35.68 23.16
C THR A 96 11.93 -34.86 22.25
N ASP A 97 11.78 -33.58 22.55
CA ASP A 97 11.13 -32.59 21.70
C ASP A 97 12.10 -31.94 20.70
N ASN A 98 13.33 -32.46 20.58
CA ASN A 98 14.34 -31.99 19.66
C ASN A 98 13.87 -32.17 18.20
N PRO A 99 13.76 -31.09 17.42
CA PRO A 99 13.24 -31.18 16.05
C PRO A 99 14.06 -32.11 15.15
N GLY A 100 15.39 -32.14 15.29
CA GLY A 100 16.26 -33.00 14.49
C GLY A 100 16.04 -34.49 14.76
N ALA A 101 15.86 -34.87 16.03
CA ALA A 101 15.55 -36.26 16.39
C ALA A 101 14.18 -36.70 15.84
N ASN A 102 13.20 -35.78 15.86
CA ASN A 102 11.88 -36.01 15.28
C ASN A 102 11.92 -36.15 13.76
N ILE A 103 12.72 -35.34 13.05
CA ILE A 103 12.96 -35.49 11.61
C ILE A 103 13.58 -36.86 11.30
N LEU A 104 14.61 -37.28 12.05
CA LEU A 104 15.25 -38.58 11.84
C LEU A 104 14.27 -39.75 12.07
N ALA A 105 13.46 -39.68 13.12
CA ALA A 105 12.44 -40.68 13.41
C ALA A 105 11.38 -40.75 12.30
N TYR A 106 10.92 -39.59 11.82
CA TYR A 106 9.93 -39.50 10.74
C TYR A 106 10.49 -40.02 9.41
N ALA A 107 11.75 -39.70 9.09
CA ALA A 107 12.43 -40.15 7.89
C ALA A 107 12.61 -41.67 7.87
N ARG A 108 13.06 -42.27 8.98
CA ARG A 108 13.17 -43.73 9.13
C ARG A 108 11.82 -44.43 9.09
N GLY A 109 10.76 -43.74 9.50
CA GLY A 109 9.39 -44.25 9.53
C GLY A 109 9.05 -44.98 10.83
N TYR A 110 7.76 -45.05 11.11
CA TYR A 110 7.17 -45.77 12.22
C TYR A 110 6.62 -47.10 11.71
N TYR A 111 7.01 -48.20 12.35
CA TYR A 111 6.60 -49.55 11.98
C TYR A 111 5.79 -50.20 13.09
N ASP A 112 4.82 -51.03 12.72
CA ASP A 112 4.08 -51.86 13.66
C ASP A 112 4.85 -53.13 14.08
N GLU A 113 4.25 -53.93 14.96
CA GLU A 113 4.83 -55.18 15.48
C GLU A 113 5.10 -56.24 14.39
N ASN A 114 4.47 -56.11 13.21
CA ASN A 114 4.63 -57.00 12.06
C ASN A 114 5.62 -56.43 11.03
N GLY A 115 6.28 -55.30 11.32
CA GLY A 115 7.24 -54.66 10.42
C GLY A 115 6.60 -53.90 9.26
N ARG A 116 5.30 -53.60 9.32
CA ARG A 116 4.62 -52.78 8.31
C ARG A 116 4.76 -51.30 8.64
N LEU A 117 5.12 -50.47 7.65
CA LEU A 117 5.17 -49.02 7.79
C LEU A 117 3.75 -48.48 8.06
N ILE A 118 3.59 -47.78 9.18
CA ILE A 118 2.32 -47.19 9.62
C ILE A 118 2.34 -45.65 9.59
N GLY A 119 3.51 -45.03 9.42
CA GLY A 119 3.64 -43.58 9.24
C GLY A 119 5.09 -43.16 8.97
N GLY A 120 5.30 -41.94 8.47
CA GLY A 120 6.63 -41.46 8.06
C GLY A 120 7.05 -41.93 6.67
N MET A 121 8.33 -41.78 6.32
CA MET A 121 8.82 -41.99 4.93
C MET A 121 9.41 -43.38 4.68
N GLY A 122 9.86 -44.08 5.72
CA GLY A 122 10.44 -45.43 5.57
C GLY A 122 11.80 -45.46 4.85
N LEU A 123 12.57 -44.38 4.92
CA LEU A 123 13.84 -44.26 4.21
C LEU A 123 14.96 -45.07 4.89
N PRO A 124 15.83 -45.74 4.11
CA PRO A 124 17.01 -46.37 4.66
C PRO A 124 18.04 -45.31 5.08
N ASP A 125 18.85 -45.59 6.10
CA ASP A 125 19.89 -44.68 6.61
C ASP A 125 20.86 -44.20 5.52
N SER A 126 21.10 -44.99 4.46
CA SER A 126 21.92 -44.59 3.31
C SER A 126 21.38 -43.40 2.50
N TRP A 127 20.08 -43.11 2.63
CA TRP A 127 19.38 -42.01 1.97
C TRP A 127 19.18 -40.81 2.90
N ILE A 128 19.70 -40.88 4.13
CA ILE A 128 19.60 -39.84 5.14
C ILE A 128 21.00 -39.33 5.47
N ASP A 129 21.21 -38.02 5.45
CA ASP A 129 22.43 -37.40 5.94
C ASP A 129 22.37 -37.29 7.47
N ILE A 130 22.73 -38.40 8.12
CA ILE A 130 22.69 -38.52 9.58
C ILE A 130 23.64 -37.51 10.26
N GLU A 131 24.77 -37.16 9.64
CA GLU A 131 25.73 -36.21 10.23
C GLU A 131 25.16 -34.78 10.23
N SER A 132 24.50 -34.37 9.15
CA SER A 132 23.73 -33.11 9.12
C SER A 132 22.68 -33.06 10.24
N LEU A 133 21.93 -34.15 10.44
CA LEU A 133 20.93 -34.23 11.50
C LEU A 133 21.53 -34.22 12.91
N LYS A 134 22.68 -34.86 13.14
CA LYS A 134 23.40 -34.74 14.43
C LYS A 134 23.78 -33.29 14.73
N GLY A 135 24.30 -32.57 13.72
CA GLY A 135 24.62 -31.15 13.87
C GLY A 135 23.39 -30.31 14.20
N PHE A 136 22.27 -30.58 13.53
CA PHE A 136 21.00 -29.89 13.81
C PHE A 136 20.43 -30.23 15.20
N MET A 137 20.55 -31.49 15.65
CA MET A 137 20.17 -31.88 17.01
C MET A 137 20.95 -31.11 18.07
N LEU A 138 22.27 -30.98 17.90
CA LEU A 138 23.13 -30.22 18.80
C LEU A 138 22.82 -28.72 18.77
N HIS A 139 22.55 -28.15 17.59
CA HIS A 139 22.11 -26.76 17.43
C HIS A 139 20.82 -26.48 18.22
N CYS A 140 19.80 -27.33 18.04
CA CYS A 140 18.55 -27.18 18.76
C CYS A 140 18.74 -27.36 20.28
N ALA A 141 19.57 -28.31 20.72
CA ALA A 141 19.87 -28.53 22.12
C ALA A 141 20.61 -27.33 22.76
N ALA A 142 21.61 -26.78 22.07
CA ALA A 142 22.40 -25.65 22.56
C ALA A 142 21.57 -24.36 22.75
N ASN A 143 20.53 -24.19 21.93
CA ASN A 143 19.66 -23.01 21.94
C ASN A 143 18.30 -23.25 22.62
N SER A 144 18.07 -24.43 23.20
CA SER A 144 16.77 -24.83 23.77
C SER A 144 15.60 -24.74 22.78
N TYR A 145 15.85 -25.03 21.50
CA TYR A 145 14.82 -25.09 20.47
C TYR A 145 14.11 -26.44 20.50
N ALA A 146 12.79 -26.39 20.63
CA ALA A 146 11.93 -27.56 20.75
C ALA A 146 10.71 -27.41 19.83
N TYR A 147 10.16 -28.55 19.40
CA TYR A 147 8.91 -28.63 18.65
C TYR A 147 7.92 -29.53 19.37
N ARG A 148 6.83 -28.94 19.86
CA ARG A 148 5.74 -29.61 20.59
C ARG A 148 4.41 -29.27 19.94
N PHE A 149 4.02 -30.06 18.95
CA PHE A 149 2.77 -29.87 18.24
C PHE A 149 2.06 -31.19 17.99
N PHE A 150 0.72 -31.16 18.07
CA PHE A 150 -0.11 -32.29 17.69
C PHE A 150 -0.71 -32.04 16.32
N ILE A 151 -0.22 -32.79 15.32
CA ILE A 151 -0.62 -32.61 13.93
C ILE A 151 -2.00 -33.25 13.71
N LYS A 152 -2.98 -32.42 13.37
CA LYS A 152 -4.37 -32.83 13.14
C LYS A 152 -4.77 -32.82 11.66
N SER A 153 -4.02 -32.11 10.81
CA SER A 153 -4.30 -31.95 9.40
C SER A 153 -3.45 -32.88 8.53
N ALA A 154 -4.00 -33.31 7.40
CA ALA A 154 -3.20 -33.99 6.38
C ALA A 154 -2.16 -33.02 5.79
N ARG A 155 -0.92 -33.47 5.67
CA ARG A 155 0.22 -32.72 5.10
C ARG A 155 1.03 -33.64 4.21
N ASN A 156 1.72 -33.07 3.23
CA ASN A 156 2.74 -33.83 2.50
C ASN A 156 4.01 -33.99 3.38
N HIS A 157 4.92 -34.88 2.99
CA HIS A 157 6.12 -35.16 3.78
C HIS A 157 7.06 -33.94 3.91
N GLU A 158 7.16 -33.12 2.86
CA GLU A 158 8.04 -31.94 2.85
C GLU A 158 7.52 -30.86 3.80
N GLU A 159 6.23 -30.52 3.73
CA GLU A 159 5.56 -29.60 4.66
C GLU A 159 5.72 -30.03 6.12
N MET A 160 5.67 -31.33 6.39
CA MET A 160 5.86 -31.86 7.73
C MET A 160 7.32 -31.67 8.21
N LEU A 161 8.29 -32.04 7.38
CA LEU A 161 9.69 -31.93 7.74
C LEU A 161 10.17 -30.47 7.82
N ASP A 162 9.67 -29.59 6.96
CA ASP A 162 9.97 -28.16 7.01
C ASP A 162 9.35 -27.48 8.24
N ALA A 163 8.16 -27.88 8.67
CA ALA A 163 7.57 -27.38 9.93
C ALA A 163 8.43 -27.75 11.15
N LEU A 164 8.99 -28.97 11.17
CA LEU A 164 9.94 -29.39 12.19
C LEU A 164 11.25 -28.59 12.10
N ALA A 165 11.82 -28.45 10.90
CA ALA A 165 13.09 -27.78 10.69
C ALA A 165 13.01 -26.28 11.03
N LEU A 166 11.89 -25.62 10.72
CA LEU A 166 11.68 -24.19 10.96
C LEU A 166 11.77 -23.81 12.44
N ALA A 167 11.39 -24.72 13.35
CA ALA A 167 11.54 -24.52 14.79
C ALA A 167 13.01 -24.38 15.24
N GLY A 168 13.98 -24.76 14.41
CA GLY A 168 15.40 -24.51 14.63
C GLY A 168 16.00 -23.51 13.65
N MET A 169 15.19 -22.67 13.00
CA MET A 169 15.57 -21.82 11.86
C MET A 169 16.18 -22.61 10.68
N GLY A 170 15.67 -23.82 10.47
CA GLY A 170 16.13 -24.77 9.47
C GLY A 170 15.14 -24.99 8.34
N GLN A 171 15.64 -25.63 7.30
CA GLN A 171 14.88 -26.15 6.16
C GLN A 171 15.47 -27.50 5.74
N VAL A 172 14.62 -28.38 5.22
CA VAL A 172 15.05 -29.65 4.68
C VAL A 172 15.73 -29.46 3.32
N SER A 173 16.74 -30.26 3.02
CA SER A 173 17.47 -30.20 1.75
C SER A 173 17.84 -31.58 1.23
N TRP A 174 17.84 -31.70 -0.10
CA TRP A 174 18.26 -32.87 -0.85
C TRP A 174 19.56 -32.66 -1.65
N ALA A 175 20.33 -31.60 -1.35
CA ALA A 175 21.48 -31.13 -2.13
C ALA A 175 22.66 -32.13 -2.28
N GLY A 176 22.55 -33.35 -1.74
CA GLY A 176 23.48 -34.46 -1.94
C GLY A 176 22.81 -35.79 -2.31
N GLY A 177 21.56 -35.77 -2.78
CA GLY A 177 20.76 -36.97 -3.04
C GLY A 177 20.33 -37.73 -1.77
N ARG A 178 20.58 -37.14 -0.60
CA ARG A 178 20.17 -37.64 0.72
C ARG A 178 19.36 -36.57 1.44
N LEU A 179 18.41 -37.00 2.25
CA LEU A 179 17.62 -36.12 3.12
C LEU A 179 18.54 -35.51 4.19
N SER A 180 18.66 -34.19 4.20
CA SER A 180 19.50 -33.42 5.13
C SER A 180 18.72 -32.21 5.66
N VAL A 181 19.27 -31.54 6.67
CA VAL A 181 18.74 -30.27 7.19
C VAL A 181 19.84 -29.21 7.14
N VAL A 182 19.49 -28.04 6.61
CA VAL A 182 20.34 -26.85 6.63
C VAL A 182 19.66 -25.79 7.49
N TRP A 183 20.42 -25.00 8.25
CA TRP A 183 19.84 -24.04 9.19
C TRP A 183 20.66 -22.77 9.30
N ALA A 184 20.06 -21.72 9.84
CA ALA A 184 20.72 -20.48 10.19
C ALA A 184 21.17 -20.54 11.65
N ALA A 185 22.42 -20.14 11.92
CA ALA A 185 22.93 -19.99 13.26
C ALA A 185 23.97 -18.87 13.32
N ASP A 186 24.14 -18.31 14.52
CA ASP A 186 25.20 -17.37 14.81
C ASP A 186 26.58 -18.03 14.61
N GLN A 187 27.56 -17.23 14.19
CA GLN A 187 28.95 -17.63 13.96
C GLN A 187 29.15 -18.82 13.00
N GLN A 188 28.20 -19.09 12.10
CA GLN A 188 28.44 -20.08 11.05
C GLN A 188 29.69 -19.72 10.23
N PRO A 189 30.57 -20.70 9.98
CA PRO A 189 31.77 -20.47 9.18
C PRO A 189 31.39 -20.07 7.75
N MET A 190 32.26 -19.32 7.08
CA MET A 190 32.07 -19.01 5.66
C MET A 190 32.26 -20.29 4.86
N SER A 191 31.20 -20.73 4.19
CA SER A 191 31.21 -21.94 3.35
C SER A 191 31.82 -21.67 1.97
N GLY A 192 31.93 -20.40 1.56
CA GLY A 192 32.44 -20.04 0.25
C GLY A 192 32.79 -18.56 0.12
N VAL A 193 33.55 -18.28 -0.93
CA VAL A 193 33.94 -16.94 -1.35
C VAL A 193 33.47 -16.75 -2.76
N VAL A 194 32.81 -15.63 -3.02
CA VAL A 194 32.29 -15.30 -4.34
C VAL A 194 32.80 -13.92 -4.71
N ASN A 195 33.54 -13.87 -5.81
CA ASN A 195 34.02 -12.63 -6.38
C ASN A 195 33.82 -12.63 -7.90
N MET A 196 34.29 -11.57 -8.56
CA MET A 196 34.19 -11.42 -10.02
C MET A 196 34.78 -12.59 -10.81
N ALA A 197 35.75 -13.32 -10.26
CA ALA A 197 36.38 -14.45 -10.93
C ALA A 197 35.56 -15.75 -10.90
N THR A 198 34.47 -15.77 -10.12
CA THR A 198 33.53 -16.89 -9.99
C THR A 198 32.12 -16.57 -10.50
N MET A 199 31.81 -15.29 -10.70
CA MET A 199 30.52 -14.85 -11.23
C MET A 199 30.55 -14.81 -12.76
N LYS A 200 29.43 -15.17 -13.40
CA LYS A 200 29.28 -14.98 -14.85
C LYS A 200 29.16 -13.51 -15.18
N ARG A 201 29.75 -13.12 -16.32
CA ARG A 201 29.68 -11.76 -16.86
C ARG A 201 28.22 -11.29 -16.95
N SER A 202 27.96 -10.05 -16.51
CA SER A 202 26.66 -9.38 -16.60
C SER A 202 25.51 -10.08 -15.87
N SER A 203 25.81 -10.88 -14.84
CA SER A 203 24.80 -11.57 -14.04
C SER A 203 24.56 -10.97 -12.65
N PHE A 204 25.49 -10.16 -12.14
CA PHE A 204 25.37 -9.58 -10.80
C PHE A 204 24.36 -8.44 -10.75
N GLN A 205 23.47 -8.49 -9.77
CA GLN A 205 22.42 -7.51 -9.52
C GLN A 205 22.23 -7.30 -8.02
N VAL A 206 21.88 -6.06 -7.65
CA VAL A 206 21.49 -5.69 -6.28
C VAL A 206 20.20 -4.91 -6.35
N ASP A 207 19.12 -5.52 -5.87
CA ASP A 207 17.82 -4.88 -5.73
C ASP A 207 17.64 -4.38 -4.30
N TYR A 208 17.03 -3.21 -4.16
CA TYR A 208 16.72 -2.61 -2.88
C TYR A 208 15.21 -2.68 -2.65
N THR A 209 14.80 -3.40 -1.61
CA THR A 209 13.39 -3.48 -1.24
C THR A 209 12.99 -2.21 -0.50
N LEU A 210 12.34 -1.28 -1.22
CA LEU A 210 11.83 0.01 -0.69
C LEU A 210 10.39 -0.10 -0.13
N ALA A 211 9.82 -1.30 -0.08
CA ALA A 211 8.49 -1.52 0.49
C ALA A 211 8.48 -1.15 1.98
N ASN A 212 7.41 -0.51 2.46
CA ASN A 212 7.27 -0.14 3.87
C ASN A 212 7.25 -1.42 4.72
N PRO A 213 8.37 -1.76 5.41
CA PRO A 213 8.44 -3.01 6.14
C PRO A 213 7.49 -2.96 7.34
N ALA A 214 7.08 -4.13 7.83
CA ALA A 214 6.29 -4.18 9.05
C ALA A 214 7.01 -3.45 10.19
N ASP A 215 6.31 -2.57 10.90
CA ASP A 215 6.87 -1.81 12.02
C ASP A 215 6.91 -2.60 13.34
N GLY A 216 6.53 -3.88 13.27
CA GLY A 216 6.71 -4.89 14.31
C GLY A 216 6.24 -6.27 13.86
N ILE A 217 6.48 -7.27 14.70
CA ILE A 217 5.98 -8.64 14.55
C ILE A 217 5.05 -8.97 15.73
N GLU A 218 3.83 -9.40 15.42
CA GLU A 218 2.96 -10.12 16.35
C GLU A 218 3.17 -11.61 16.16
N TYR A 219 3.85 -12.25 17.11
CA TYR A 219 4.17 -13.67 17.06
C TYR A 219 3.25 -14.47 17.98
N SER A 220 2.38 -15.29 17.41
CA SER A 220 1.47 -16.17 18.17
C SER A 220 2.10 -17.54 18.40
N TYR A 221 2.10 -18.01 19.65
CA TYR A 221 2.63 -19.32 20.05
C TYR A 221 1.73 -19.97 21.12
N TYR A 222 1.87 -21.27 21.34
CA TYR A 222 1.03 -22.01 22.28
C TYR A 222 1.77 -22.26 23.60
N ASP A 223 1.39 -21.55 24.66
CA ASP A 223 2.16 -21.53 25.90
C ASP A 223 2.07 -22.86 26.68
N ALA A 224 3.21 -23.43 27.05
CA ALA A 224 3.26 -24.72 27.77
C ALA A 224 2.83 -24.63 29.26
N GLU A 225 2.77 -23.44 29.86
CA GLU A 225 2.36 -23.27 31.26
C GLU A 225 0.85 -23.08 31.37
N THR A 226 0.28 -22.22 30.52
CA THR A 226 -1.14 -21.86 30.53
C THR A 226 -1.98 -22.71 29.56
N TRP A 227 -1.36 -23.43 28.63
CA TRP A 227 -2.03 -24.25 27.60
C TRP A 227 -2.99 -23.43 26.72
N GLU A 228 -2.65 -22.17 26.50
CA GLU A 228 -3.42 -21.20 25.72
C GLU A 228 -2.52 -20.53 24.68
N THR A 229 -3.12 -20.08 23.58
CA THR A 229 -2.39 -19.30 22.57
C THR A 229 -2.09 -17.90 23.13
N LYS A 230 -0.81 -17.55 23.24
CA LYS A 230 -0.34 -16.22 23.58
C LYS A 230 0.23 -15.53 22.35
N THR A 231 0.16 -14.20 22.33
CA THR A 231 0.79 -13.37 21.29
C THR A 231 1.84 -12.48 21.93
N LEU A 232 3.08 -12.63 21.46
CA LEU A 232 4.20 -11.77 21.79
C LEU A 232 4.32 -10.67 20.72
N ARG A 233 4.62 -9.44 21.13
CA ARG A 233 4.84 -8.32 20.21
C ARG A 233 6.27 -7.84 20.28
N VAL A 234 6.93 -7.74 19.13
CA VAL A 234 8.26 -7.13 18.99
C VAL A 234 8.14 -5.95 18.05
N VAL A 235 8.39 -4.74 18.55
CA VAL A 235 8.32 -3.49 17.76
C VAL A 235 9.68 -3.21 17.13
N SER A 236 9.68 -2.61 15.93
CA SER A 236 10.89 -2.16 15.25
C SER A 236 11.55 -1.01 16.02
N PRO A 237 12.79 -1.19 16.51
CA PRO A 237 13.52 -0.12 17.20
C PRO A 237 14.01 0.98 16.23
N ALA A 238 14.03 0.71 14.92
CA ALA A 238 14.42 1.70 13.90
C ALA A 238 13.34 2.76 13.66
N ALA A 239 12.08 2.48 14.00
CA ALA A 239 10.96 3.38 13.73
C ALA A 239 10.81 4.52 14.76
N GLY A 240 11.49 4.43 15.92
CA GLY A 240 11.42 5.46 16.97
C GLY A 240 10.08 5.54 17.72
N TYR A 241 9.18 4.56 17.53
CA TYR A 241 7.88 4.48 18.19
C TYR A 241 7.81 3.32 19.18
N GLU A 242 7.09 3.48 20.30
CA GLU A 242 6.90 2.44 21.31
C GLU A 242 5.79 1.42 20.94
N THR A 243 5.02 1.69 19.89
CA THR A 243 3.91 0.83 19.45
C THR A 243 3.91 0.70 17.93
N ALA A 244 3.80 -0.54 17.45
CA ALA A 244 3.66 -0.86 16.03
C ALA A 244 2.25 -0.48 15.53
N LEU A 245 2.18 0.30 14.45
CA LEU A 245 0.94 0.73 13.77
C LEU A 245 0.50 -0.28 12.69
N ASN A 246 1.43 -1.02 12.09
CA ASN A 246 1.21 -2.03 11.06
C ASN A 246 2.09 -3.29 11.26
N PRO A 247 1.87 -4.07 12.34
CA PRO A 247 2.69 -5.23 12.61
C PRO A 247 2.31 -6.42 11.72
N ALA A 248 3.30 -7.19 11.27
CA ALA A 248 3.07 -8.45 10.57
C ALA A 248 2.78 -9.57 11.57
N ARG A 249 1.82 -10.43 11.23
CA ARG A 249 1.38 -11.55 12.07
C ARG A 249 2.06 -12.84 11.63
N VAL A 250 2.74 -13.49 12.56
CA VAL A 250 3.44 -14.75 12.32
C VAL A 250 3.03 -15.75 13.41
N THR A 251 2.83 -17.02 13.02
CA THR A 251 2.46 -18.09 13.95
C THR A 251 3.61 -19.09 14.10
N GLY A 252 4.07 -19.28 15.32
CA GLY A 252 5.07 -20.30 15.66
C GLY A 252 4.42 -21.63 15.98
N GLU A 253 4.26 -22.48 14.97
CA GLU A 253 3.78 -23.84 15.17
C GLU A 253 4.78 -24.65 16.01
N GLY A 254 4.28 -25.35 17.03
CA GLY A 254 5.10 -26.21 17.89
C GLY A 254 6.04 -25.49 18.85
N ILE A 255 6.11 -24.16 18.79
CA ILE A 255 6.87 -23.36 19.74
C ILE A 255 6.00 -23.10 20.97
N THR A 256 6.52 -23.46 22.14
CA THR A 256 5.74 -23.39 23.39
C THR A 256 6.37 -22.62 24.53
N SER A 257 7.57 -22.09 24.33
CA SER A 257 8.25 -21.23 25.32
C SER A 257 8.34 -19.80 24.81
N GLU A 258 8.10 -18.84 25.70
CA GLU A 258 8.19 -17.41 25.38
C GLU A 258 9.57 -17.00 24.87
N ALA A 259 10.65 -17.52 25.47
CA ALA A 259 12.03 -17.20 25.06
C ALA A 259 12.30 -17.59 23.60
N HIS A 260 11.89 -18.80 23.19
CA HIS A 260 12.02 -19.26 21.81
C HIS A 260 11.12 -18.43 20.86
N ALA A 261 9.87 -18.15 21.25
CA ALA A 261 8.98 -17.29 20.47
C ALA A 261 9.56 -15.87 20.27
N ALA A 262 10.22 -15.31 21.29
CA ALA A 262 10.88 -14.02 21.21
C ALA A 262 12.07 -14.01 20.25
N VAL A 263 12.85 -15.08 20.20
CA VAL A 263 13.95 -15.21 19.23
C VAL A 263 13.40 -15.34 17.81
N MET A 264 12.36 -16.15 17.59
CA MET A 264 11.74 -16.29 16.26
C MET A 264 11.06 -15.01 15.78
N ALA A 265 10.36 -14.29 16.67
CA ALA A 265 9.79 -12.98 16.36
C ALA A 265 10.86 -11.98 15.92
N ARG A 266 11.99 -11.93 16.64
CA ARG A 266 13.15 -11.10 16.29
C ARG A 266 13.82 -11.56 15.00
N TRP A 267 13.92 -12.86 14.73
CA TRP A 267 14.46 -13.39 13.48
C TRP A 267 13.65 -12.94 12.26
N HIS A 268 12.31 -13.02 12.31
CA HIS A 268 11.47 -12.50 11.23
C HIS A 268 11.61 -10.97 11.07
N LEU A 269 11.66 -10.22 12.16
CA LEU A 269 11.85 -8.77 12.10
C LEU A 269 13.25 -8.38 11.59
N ALA A 270 14.28 -9.15 11.95
CA ALA A 270 15.66 -8.95 11.53
C ALA A 270 15.83 -9.07 10.02
N GLN A 271 15.09 -9.97 9.37
CA GLN A 271 15.08 -10.08 7.91
C GLN A 271 14.64 -8.75 7.28
N SER A 272 13.58 -8.12 7.78
CA SER A 272 13.15 -6.81 7.28
C SER A 272 14.13 -5.67 7.61
N LEU A 273 14.79 -5.71 8.78
CA LEU A 273 15.70 -4.64 9.22
C LEU A 273 17.07 -4.67 8.53
N TYR A 274 17.63 -5.87 8.33
CA TYR A 274 19.02 -6.05 7.88
C TYR A 274 19.12 -6.62 6.46
N GLN A 275 18.09 -7.33 5.97
CA GLN A 275 18.08 -8.00 4.66
C GLN A 275 17.28 -7.22 3.61
N TYR A 276 17.40 -5.90 3.61
CA TYR A 276 16.72 -5.01 2.65
C TYR A 276 17.37 -5.01 1.24
N LYS A 277 18.52 -5.67 1.08
CA LYS A 277 19.21 -5.86 -0.20
C LYS A 277 19.01 -7.29 -0.66
N ASP A 278 18.39 -7.46 -1.82
CA ASP A 278 18.34 -8.74 -2.52
C ASP A 278 19.47 -8.76 -3.55
N ILE A 279 20.48 -9.60 -3.32
CA ILE A 279 21.68 -9.68 -4.15
C ILE A 279 21.60 -10.98 -4.96
N SER A 280 21.77 -10.90 -6.28
CA SER A 280 21.74 -12.08 -7.14
C SER A 280 22.92 -12.09 -8.11
N TYR A 281 23.36 -13.30 -8.49
CA TYR A 281 24.40 -13.53 -9.50
C TYR A 281 24.28 -14.95 -10.06
N SER A 282 24.85 -15.19 -11.23
CA SER A 282 24.97 -16.53 -11.81
C SER A 282 26.39 -17.06 -11.65
N ALA A 283 26.52 -18.33 -11.28
CA ALA A 283 27.80 -19.04 -11.20
C ALA A 283 27.77 -20.28 -12.10
N ASP A 284 28.94 -20.72 -12.59
CA ASP A 284 29.06 -21.92 -13.42
C ASP A 284 29.07 -23.18 -12.54
N LEU A 285 30.22 -23.81 -12.28
CA LEU A 285 30.29 -25.00 -11.40
C LEU A 285 30.47 -24.63 -9.93
N GLU A 286 30.88 -23.41 -9.63
CA GLU A 286 31.23 -22.93 -8.29
C GLU A 286 30.06 -22.94 -7.31
N HIS A 287 28.81 -22.84 -7.80
CA HIS A 287 27.62 -22.91 -6.96
C HIS A 287 27.46 -24.26 -6.24
N LEU A 288 28.10 -25.33 -6.73
CA LEU A 288 28.10 -26.65 -6.10
C LEU A 288 28.93 -26.70 -4.81
N SER A 289 29.78 -25.70 -4.58
CA SER A 289 30.66 -25.65 -3.40
C SER A 289 29.96 -25.15 -2.13
N TYR A 290 28.76 -24.61 -2.26
CA TYR A 290 27.93 -24.14 -1.14
C TYR A 290 26.47 -24.54 -1.35
N ARG A 291 25.66 -24.42 -0.30
CA ARG A 291 24.25 -24.83 -0.29
C ARG A 291 23.36 -23.67 0.12
N ARG A 292 22.05 -23.80 -0.03
CA ARG A 292 21.08 -22.90 0.62
C ARG A 292 21.37 -22.82 2.13
N MET A 293 21.16 -21.66 2.73
CA MET A 293 21.54 -21.30 4.10
C MET A 293 23.06 -21.28 4.38
N SER A 294 23.93 -21.50 3.39
CA SER A 294 25.37 -21.26 3.58
C SER A 294 25.66 -19.77 3.72
N VAL A 295 26.70 -19.42 4.47
CA VAL A 295 27.17 -18.04 4.55
C VAL A 295 28.40 -17.88 3.67
N LEU A 296 28.44 -16.81 2.87
CA LEU A 296 29.47 -16.52 1.89
C LEU A 296 30.13 -15.17 2.18
N ALA A 297 31.39 -15.04 1.78
CA ALA A 297 32.05 -13.75 1.64
C ALA A 297 31.94 -13.30 0.18
N LEU A 298 31.19 -12.21 -0.07
CA LEU A 298 30.91 -11.71 -1.40
C LEU A 298 31.69 -10.42 -1.68
N GLN A 299 32.33 -10.35 -2.83
CA GLN A 299 33.02 -9.18 -3.34
C GLN A 299 32.56 -8.87 -4.78
N HIS A 300 32.37 -7.59 -5.08
CA HIS A 300 32.10 -7.12 -6.44
C HIS A 300 32.63 -5.67 -6.58
N ASP A 301 33.07 -5.29 -7.78
CA ASP A 301 33.60 -3.96 -8.09
C ASP A 301 32.54 -2.84 -8.01
N LEU A 302 31.34 -3.07 -8.56
CA LEU A 302 30.19 -2.17 -8.55
C LEU A 302 29.82 -1.66 -7.15
N THR A 303 29.88 -2.53 -6.15
CA THR A 303 29.49 -2.21 -4.77
C THR A 303 30.69 -1.84 -3.88
N GLN A 304 31.90 -2.09 -4.38
CA GLN A 304 33.18 -1.89 -3.70
C GLN A 304 33.23 -2.57 -2.32
N TRP A 305 32.72 -3.79 -2.22
CA TRP A 305 32.79 -4.61 -1.00
C TRP A 305 34.15 -5.34 -0.88
N GLY A 306 35.22 -4.56 -0.92
CA GLY A 306 36.59 -5.05 -0.99
C GLY A 306 37.06 -5.31 -2.43
N PHE A 307 38.26 -5.84 -2.53
CA PHE A 307 38.93 -6.20 -3.79
C PHE A 307 39.01 -7.72 -3.88
N GLY A 308 38.94 -8.32 -5.07
CA GLY A 308 38.92 -9.77 -5.19
C GLY A 308 39.34 -10.27 -6.56
N GLY A 309 39.86 -11.49 -6.59
CA GLY A 309 40.26 -12.18 -7.82
C GLY A 309 40.78 -13.60 -7.55
N ARG A 310 41.74 -14.06 -8.35
CA ARG A 310 42.46 -15.34 -8.23
C ARG A 310 43.94 -15.15 -7.92
N VAL A 311 44.52 -16.08 -7.16
CA VAL A 311 45.96 -16.05 -6.89
C VAL A 311 46.72 -16.54 -8.13
N VAL A 312 47.66 -15.75 -8.64
CA VAL A 312 48.48 -16.10 -9.81
C VAL A 312 49.61 -17.05 -9.39
N SER A 313 50.28 -16.74 -8.28
CA SER A 313 51.30 -17.60 -7.68
C SER A 313 51.53 -17.24 -6.22
N ALA A 314 52.05 -18.19 -5.44
CA ALA A 314 52.48 -17.96 -4.07
C ALA A 314 53.91 -18.50 -3.89
N SER A 315 54.72 -17.80 -3.09
CA SER A 315 56.07 -18.25 -2.76
C SER A 315 56.42 -17.88 -1.32
N THR A 316 57.30 -18.66 -0.70
CA THR A 316 57.81 -18.37 0.65
C THR A 316 59.33 -18.25 0.57
N SER A 317 59.86 -17.10 0.99
CA SER A 317 61.30 -16.83 1.03
C SER A 317 61.65 -16.13 2.34
N GLY A 318 62.66 -16.64 3.05
CA GLY A 318 63.09 -16.05 4.33
C GLY A 318 62.02 -16.04 5.44
N GLY A 319 61.07 -16.99 5.41
CA GLY A 319 59.96 -17.06 6.38
C GLY A 319 58.76 -16.14 6.07
N VAL A 320 58.85 -15.32 5.01
CA VAL A 320 57.73 -14.46 4.57
C VAL A 320 57.08 -15.09 3.34
N THR A 321 55.77 -15.28 3.41
CA THR A 321 54.97 -15.74 2.26
C THR A 321 54.46 -14.54 1.47
N THR A 322 54.71 -14.56 0.17
CA THR A 322 54.28 -13.54 -0.80
C THR A 322 53.25 -14.13 -1.76
N LEU A 323 52.14 -13.42 -1.94
CA LEU A 323 51.08 -13.76 -2.89
C LEU A 323 51.12 -12.77 -4.06
N HIS A 324 51.16 -13.31 -5.28
CA HIS A 324 50.91 -12.56 -6.50
C HIS A 324 49.44 -12.72 -6.89
N LEU A 325 48.73 -11.61 -6.95
CA LEU A 325 47.31 -11.50 -7.27
C LEU A 325 47.15 -11.19 -8.77
N ASP A 326 45.99 -11.51 -9.32
CA ASP A 326 45.59 -11.20 -10.69
C ASP A 326 45.18 -9.73 -10.88
N ASP A 327 44.81 -9.05 -9.80
CA ASP A 327 44.47 -7.62 -9.80
C ASP A 327 45.19 -6.85 -8.67
N ALA A 328 45.35 -5.54 -8.85
CA ALA A 328 46.06 -4.69 -7.90
C ALA A 328 45.17 -4.26 -6.73
N VAL A 329 45.72 -4.26 -5.52
CA VAL A 329 45.04 -3.82 -4.30
C VAL A 329 45.68 -2.54 -3.74
N PRO A 330 44.88 -1.59 -3.22
CA PRO A 330 45.40 -0.33 -2.69
C PRO A 330 46.04 -0.50 -1.29
N PRO A 331 47.01 0.35 -0.92
CA PRO A 331 47.57 0.35 0.42
C PRO A 331 46.54 0.80 1.48
N PRO A 332 46.62 0.29 2.72
CA PRO A 332 45.78 0.79 3.81
C PRO A 332 46.13 2.23 4.18
N ALA A 333 45.12 3.12 4.27
CA ALA A 333 45.30 4.54 4.60
C ALA A 333 45.78 4.76 6.06
N SER A 334 45.30 3.93 7.00
CA SER A 334 45.84 3.77 8.35
C SER A 334 45.33 2.45 8.95
N GLY A 335 46.21 1.57 9.44
CA GLY A 335 45.83 0.29 10.07
C GLY A 335 46.26 -0.96 9.31
N ASN A 336 45.77 -2.12 9.75
CA ASN A 336 46.06 -3.41 9.14
C ASN A 336 45.13 -3.68 7.95
N ALA A 337 45.62 -4.40 6.95
CA ALA A 337 44.80 -4.99 5.90
C ALA A 337 44.79 -6.51 6.02
N TYR A 338 43.75 -7.15 5.49
CA TYR A 338 43.53 -8.58 5.59
C TYR A 338 43.20 -9.14 4.21
N ILE A 339 43.68 -10.35 3.95
CA ILE A 339 43.31 -11.12 2.77
C ILE A 339 42.65 -12.41 3.21
N GLY A 340 41.47 -12.66 2.67
CA GLY A 340 40.76 -13.91 2.84
C GLY A 340 40.96 -14.79 1.61
N LEU A 341 41.22 -16.08 1.83
CA LEU A 341 41.51 -17.07 0.80
C LEU A 341 40.55 -18.25 0.92
N ARG A 342 39.98 -18.66 -0.22
CA ARG A 342 39.32 -19.96 -0.40
C ARG A 342 40.27 -20.88 -1.16
N ILE A 343 40.85 -21.83 -0.44
CA ILE A 343 41.81 -22.80 -0.97
C ILE A 343 41.05 -24.07 -1.41
N PRO A 344 41.29 -24.59 -2.62
CA PRO A 344 40.66 -25.84 -3.07
C PRO A 344 40.95 -27.02 -2.13
N GLY A 345 39.92 -27.79 -1.81
CA GLY A 345 40.03 -28.96 -0.93
C GLY A 345 39.94 -28.65 0.57
N GLU A 346 39.95 -27.37 0.95
CA GLU A 346 39.69 -26.97 2.34
C GLU A 346 38.21 -26.65 2.57
N ALA A 347 37.74 -26.92 3.79
CA ALA A 347 36.35 -26.72 4.17
C ALA A 347 36.02 -25.28 4.62
N GLY A 348 37.02 -24.40 4.74
CA GLY A 348 36.84 -23.08 5.36
C GLY A 348 37.57 -21.94 4.64
N TYR A 349 37.03 -20.74 4.82
CA TYR A 349 37.66 -19.48 4.42
C TYR A 349 38.75 -19.08 5.42
N ARG A 350 39.98 -18.92 4.94
CA ARG A 350 41.10 -18.49 5.80
C ARG A 350 41.32 -16.99 5.68
N VAL A 351 41.46 -16.31 6.81
CA VAL A 351 41.82 -14.89 6.82
C VAL A 351 43.24 -14.75 7.34
N LEU A 352 44.07 -14.02 6.59
CA LEU A 352 45.47 -13.78 6.87
C LEU A 352 45.74 -12.27 6.89
N ARG A 353 46.61 -11.82 7.80
CA ARG A 353 46.98 -10.41 7.88
C ARG A 353 48.04 -10.07 6.83
N VAL A 354 47.86 -8.95 6.15
CA VAL A 354 48.80 -8.43 5.15
C VAL A 354 49.80 -7.49 5.82
N GLN A 355 51.08 -7.58 5.46
CA GLN A 355 52.09 -6.60 5.89
C GLN A 355 51.75 -5.24 5.31
N SER A 356 51.89 -4.17 6.10
CA SER A 356 51.65 -2.81 5.62
C SER A 356 52.59 -2.47 4.46
N PHE A 357 52.03 -1.88 3.40
CA PHE A 357 52.78 -1.34 2.26
C PHE A 357 52.25 0.07 1.94
N SER A 358 53.06 0.87 1.25
CA SER A 358 52.75 2.26 0.90
C SER A 358 53.11 2.55 -0.56
N GLY A 359 52.34 3.40 -1.24
CA GLY A 359 52.59 3.79 -2.64
C GLY A 359 51.39 3.49 -3.55
N GLU A 360 51.65 3.26 -4.83
CA GLU A 360 50.62 2.89 -5.81
C GLU A 360 50.01 1.50 -5.50
N PRO A 361 48.77 1.22 -5.97
CA PRO A 361 48.18 -0.11 -5.89
C PRO A 361 49.12 -1.21 -6.42
N THR A 362 49.18 -2.34 -5.72
CA THR A 362 50.11 -3.45 -6.03
C THR A 362 49.37 -4.77 -6.22
N ASN A 363 49.83 -5.60 -7.13
CA ASN A 363 49.37 -6.98 -7.28
C ASN A 363 50.22 -7.98 -6.47
N THR A 364 51.18 -7.51 -5.68
CA THR A 364 52.08 -8.35 -4.89
C THR A 364 52.01 -7.94 -3.44
N ILE A 365 51.57 -8.87 -2.58
CA ILE A 365 51.41 -8.63 -1.15
C ILE A 365 52.21 -9.65 -0.32
N ALA A 366 52.79 -9.19 0.79
CA ALA A 366 53.46 -10.04 1.76
C ALA A 366 52.55 -10.30 2.97
N LEU A 367 52.49 -11.53 3.44
CA LEU A 367 51.74 -11.89 4.64
C LEU A 367 52.52 -11.53 5.90
N ALA A 368 51.82 -11.07 6.94
CA ALA A 368 52.43 -10.69 8.21
C ALA A 368 52.80 -11.90 9.08
N GLU A 369 52.18 -13.04 8.81
CA GLU A 369 52.34 -14.30 9.55
C GLU A 369 52.90 -15.37 8.60
N GLU A 370 53.58 -16.38 9.17
CA GLU A 370 54.01 -17.56 8.41
C GLU A 370 52.79 -18.31 7.86
N TRP A 371 52.99 -19.01 6.73
CA TRP A 371 51.92 -19.80 6.15
C TRP A 371 51.51 -20.96 7.09
N PRO A 372 50.20 -21.21 7.29
CA PRO A 372 49.74 -22.28 8.18
C PRO A 372 50.25 -23.67 7.75
N ALA A 373 50.78 -24.45 8.70
CA ALA A 373 51.32 -25.79 8.42
C ALA A 373 50.26 -26.83 8.05
N ASP A 374 48.99 -26.56 8.34
CA ASP A 374 47.83 -27.40 8.04
C ASP A 374 47.22 -27.12 6.67
N ALA A 375 47.74 -26.15 5.90
CA ALA A 375 47.22 -25.73 4.60
C ALA A 375 48.28 -25.88 3.50
N ALA A 376 47.89 -26.40 2.34
CA ALA A 376 48.80 -26.47 1.19
C ALA A 376 48.94 -25.08 0.55
N LEU A 377 50.19 -24.60 0.38
CA LEU A 377 50.45 -23.32 -0.27
C LEU A 377 49.90 -23.32 -1.71
N PRO A 378 49.18 -22.29 -2.18
CA PRO A 378 48.67 -22.24 -3.56
C PRO A 378 49.78 -22.42 -4.59
N GLY A 379 49.63 -23.38 -5.50
CA GLY A 379 50.66 -23.73 -6.48
C GLY A 379 51.70 -24.76 -6.01
N SER A 380 51.54 -25.36 -4.82
CA SER A 380 52.44 -26.39 -4.27
C SER A 380 52.43 -27.72 -5.04
N GLY A 381 51.49 -27.95 -5.97
CA GLY A 381 51.46 -29.14 -6.82
C GLY A 381 50.37 -29.08 -7.89
N ALA A 382 50.36 -30.05 -8.82
CA ALA A 382 49.42 -30.09 -9.95
C ALA A 382 47.93 -30.23 -9.53
N ALA A 383 47.67 -30.74 -8.32
CA ALA A 383 46.33 -30.85 -7.75
C ALA A 383 45.90 -29.63 -6.91
N ASN A 384 46.79 -28.63 -6.74
CA ASN A 384 46.51 -27.36 -6.05
C ASN A 384 47.12 -26.20 -6.85
N PRO A 385 46.65 -25.96 -8.09
CA PRO A 385 47.15 -24.84 -8.87
C PRO A 385 46.75 -23.51 -8.21
N ALA A 386 47.64 -22.52 -8.26
CA ALA A 386 47.42 -21.24 -7.57
C ALA A 386 46.12 -20.54 -8.01
N HIS A 387 45.77 -20.63 -9.30
CA HIS A 387 44.61 -19.95 -9.89
C HIS A 387 43.24 -20.50 -9.45
N ASP A 388 43.21 -21.65 -8.78
CA ASP A 388 41.98 -22.17 -8.18
C ASP A 388 41.73 -21.57 -6.77
N THR A 389 42.74 -20.89 -6.20
CA THR A 389 42.60 -20.14 -4.96
C THR A 389 41.99 -18.77 -5.24
N ILE A 390 40.84 -18.52 -4.63
CA ILE A 390 40.07 -17.27 -4.76
C ILE A 390 40.39 -16.38 -3.57
N TRP A 391 40.59 -15.09 -3.81
CA TRP A 391 40.93 -14.14 -2.75
C TRP A 391 39.96 -12.96 -2.66
N VAL A 392 39.85 -12.42 -1.44
CA VAL A 392 39.22 -11.13 -1.16
C VAL A 392 40.13 -10.34 -0.21
N TYR A 393 40.50 -9.13 -0.61
CA TYR A 393 41.27 -8.18 0.18
C TYR A 393 40.38 -7.07 0.72
N ASP A 394 40.50 -6.78 2.01
CA ASP A 394 39.74 -5.75 2.70
C ASP A 394 40.56 -5.16 3.85
N PHE A 395 40.18 -3.97 4.30
CA PHE A 395 40.73 -3.36 5.51
C PHE A 395 40.03 -3.89 6.78
N LYS A 396 38.89 -4.57 6.62
CA LYS A 396 38.19 -5.27 7.70
C LYS A 396 38.85 -6.60 8.01
N GLN A 397 38.78 -7.00 9.29
CA GLN A 397 39.27 -8.30 9.75
C GLN A 397 38.50 -9.49 9.13
N THR A 398 37.30 -9.29 8.60
CA THR A 398 36.56 -10.30 7.83
C THR A 398 36.41 -9.80 6.39
N PRO A 399 37.36 -10.12 5.49
CA PRO A 399 37.32 -9.60 4.12
C PRO A 399 36.11 -10.09 3.34
N GLY A 400 35.44 -9.16 2.64
CA GLY A 400 34.25 -9.41 1.84
C GLY A 400 32.94 -9.16 2.60
N TYR A 401 31.87 -8.93 1.86
CA TYR A 401 30.54 -8.72 2.42
C TYR A 401 29.91 -10.04 2.83
N ARG A 402 29.56 -10.17 4.11
CA ARG A 402 28.98 -11.39 4.66
C ARG A 402 27.50 -11.53 4.24
N VAL A 403 27.20 -12.56 3.47
CA VAL A 403 25.85 -12.79 2.91
C VAL A 403 25.41 -14.24 3.12
N ARG A 404 24.11 -14.48 3.27
CA ARG A 404 23.51 -15.82 3.38
C ARG A 404 22.81 -16.20 2.08
N VAL A 405 23.01 -17.44 1.63
CA VAL A 405 22.32 -17.99 0.47
C VAL A 405 20.86 -18.27 0.76
N VAL A 406 19.96 -17.61 0.04
CA VAL A 406 18.51 -17.80 0.15
C VAL A 406 18.00 -18.76 -0.90
N SER A 407 18.50 -18.72 -2.15
CA SER A 407 18.10 -19.69 -3.18
C SER A 407 19.25 -20.02 -4.13
N ILE A 408 19.15 -21.20 -4.73
CA ILE A 408 20.02 -21.68 -5.82
C ILE A 408 19.09 -22.32 -6.84
N GLU A 409 19.02 -21.76 -8.04
CA GLU A 409 18.12 -22.21 -9.11
C GLU A 409 18.94 -22.61 -10.35
N PRO A 410 18.80 -23.85 -10.84
CA PRO A 410 19.54 -24.29 -12.02
C PRO A 410 19.09 -23.53 -13.26
N GLU A 411 20.06 -23.04 -14.05
CA GLU A 411 19.79 -22.38 -15.31
C GLU A 411 19.49 -23.41 -16.42
N GLY A 412 18.75 -22.98 -17.45
CA GLY A 412 18.44 -23.80 -18.62
C GLY A 412 19.69 -24.44 -19.25
N ASP A 413 19.53 -25.65 -19.78
CA ASP A 413 20.61 -26.45 -20.39
C ASP A 413 21.79 -26.80 -19.47
N MET A 414 21.63 -26.77 -18.13
CA MET A 414 22.69 -27.04 -17.15
C MET A 414 23.92 -26.13 -17.30
N LYS A 415 23.71 -24.89 -17.76
CA LYS A 415 24.80 -23.93 -17.97
C LYS A 415 25.38 -23.34 -16.68
N GLY A 416 24.77 -23.61 -15.52
CA GLY A 416 25.13 -23.06 -14.22
C GLY A 416 23.90 -22.93 -13.32
N ALA A 417 23.99 -22.08 -12.30
CA ALA A 417 22.86 -21.76 -11.43
C ALA A 417 22.83 -20.27 -11.07
N ALA A 418 21.62 -19.72 -10.98
CA ALA A 418 21.35 -18.42 -10.39
C ALA A 418 21.33 -18.56 -8.86
N VAL A 419 22.03 -17.68 -8.17
CA VAL A 419 22.16 -17.69 -6.72
C VAL A 419 21.64 -16.36 -6.17
N ALA A 420 20.71 -16.43 -5.23
CA ALA A 420 20.23 -15.27 -4.49
C ALA A 420 20.77 -15.31 -3.05
N VAL A 421 21.27 -14.16 -2.58
CA VAL A 421 21.86 -14.00 -1.26
C VAL A 421 21.37 -12.72 -0.60
N VAL A 422 21.33 -12.72 0.72
CA VAL A 422 20.92 -11.56 1.54
C VAL A 422 22.01 -11.20 2.55
N PRO A 423 22.16 -9.92 2.94
CA PRO A 423 23.10 -9.50 3.97
C PRO A 423 22.92 -10.25 5.29
N GLU A 424 24.01 -10.67 5.93
CA GLU A 424 23.93 -11.19 7.30
C GLU A 424 25.20 -10.92 8.10
N GLY A 425 25.30 -9.70 8.64
CA GLY A 425 26.38 -9.30 9.53
C GLY A 425 26.20 -9.76 10.98
N PRO A 426 27.23 -9.61 11.85
CA PRO A 426 27.12 -9.92 13.28
C PRO A 426 25.98 -9.18 14.00
N GLU A 427 25.66 -7.96 13.58
CA GLU A 427 24.56 -7.14 14.09
C GLU A 427 23.18 -7.80 13.93
N PHE A 428 23.00 -8.62 12.89
CA PHE A 428 21.79 -9.41 12.69
C PHE A 428 21.57 -10.37 13.87
N TRP A 429 22.60 -11.15 14.22
CA TRP A 429 22.51 -12.15 15.29
C TRP A 429 22.49 -11.54 16.68
N GLU A 430 23.17 -10.42 16.89
CA GLU A 430 23.07 -9.62 18.12
C GLU A 430 21.61 -9.23 18.40
N TYR A 431 20.91 -8.76 17.35
CA TYR A 431 19.49 -8.43 17.47
C TYR A 431 18.61 -9.68 17.65
N VAL A 432 18.80 -10.73 16.85
CA VAL A 432 18.00 -11.97 16.94
C VAL A 432 18.09 -12.61 18.32
N LEU A 433 19.29 -12.73 18.88
CA LEU A 433 19.52 -13.43 20.14
C LEU A 433 19.28 -12.51 21.35
N ARG A 434 19.76 -11.26 21.32
CA ARG A 434 19.76 -10.36 22.50
C ARG A 434 18.76 -9.20 22.41
N GLY A 435 18.22 -8.92 21.22
CA GLY A 435 17.26 -7.84 21.01
C GLY A 435 17.89 -6.45 20.96
N ASN A 436 19.22 -6.38 21.03
CA ASN A 436 19.96 -5.13 20.92
C ASN A 436 20.08 -4.73 19.44
N TYR A 437 19.49 -3.60 19.07
CA TYR A 437 19.51 -3.11 17.70
C TYR A 437 20.75 -2.25 17.46
N ILE A 438 21.57 -2.68 16.51
CA ILE A 438 22.73 -1.94 16.04
C ILE A 438 22.47 -1.68 14.55
N PRO A 439 22.30 -0.42 14.11
CA PRO A 439 22.08 -0.12 12.70
C PRO A 439 23.17 -0.77 11.82
N PRO A 440 22.81 -1.37 10.69
CA PRO A 440 23.78 -1.97 9.78
C PRO A 440 24.80 -0.90 9.34
N ALA A 441 26.09 -1.17 9.53
CA ALA A 441 27.13 -0.24 9.10
C ALA A 441 27.08 -0.08 7.57
N ASN A 442 27.23 1.14 7.07
CA ASN A 442 27.36 1.37 5.63
C ASN A 442 28.75 0.92 5.17
N GLN A 443 28.82 -0.30 4.63
CA GLN A 443 30.08 -1.02 4.37
C GLN A 443 30.68 -0.76 2.98
N SER A 444 30.14 0.19 2.20
CA SER A 444 30.69 0.55 0.89
C SER A 444 31.88 1.50 1.02
N LEU A 445 32.94 1.26 0.25
CA LEU A 445 34.11 2.15 0.16
C LEU A 445 33.81 3.49 -0.55
N LEU A 446 32.56 3.71 -1.01
CA LEU A 446 32.09 4.96 -1.60
C LEU A 446 31.91 6.13 -0.59
N GLN A 447 32.33 5.98 0.67
CA GLN A 447 32.31 7.05 1.66
C GLN A 447 33.39 8.11 1.39
N THR A 448 33.14 8.99 0.42
CA THR A 448 33.74 10.32 0.44
C THR A 448 32.98 11.18 1.44
N ARG A 449 33.66 11.84 2.39
CA ARG A 449 33.01 12.86 3.24
C ARG A 449 32.30 13.87 2.33
N PRO A 450 31.03 14.23 2.56
CA PRO A 450 30.38 15.22 1.72
C PRO A 450 31.09 16.57 1.90
N ILE A 451 31.37 17.25 0.80
CA ILE A 451 32.05 18.54 0.74
C ILE A 451 31.07 19.55 0.16
N ALA A 452 30.78 20.61 0.91
CA ALA A 452 30.09 21.76 0.35
C ALA A 452 31.11 22.70 -0.29
N SER A 453 30.80 23.21 -1.49
CA SER A 453 31.66 24.11 -2.27
C SER A 453 30.81 25.15 -3.02
N ASN A 454 31.46 26.17 -3.59
CA ASN A 454 30.80 27.21 -4.39
C ASN A 454 29.60 27.88 -3.68
N LEU A 455 29.76 28.21 -2.39
CA LEU A 455 28.74 28.94 -1.65
C LEU A 455 28.58 30.36 -2.22
N VAL A 456 27.39 30.62 -2.74
CA VAL A 456 26.94 31.93 -3.24
C VAL A 456 25.75 32.36 -2.40
N ILE A 457 25.77 33.60 -1.92
CA ILE A 457 24.68 34.22 -1.16
C ILE A 457 24.07 35.31 -2.01
N SER A 458 22.75 35.31 -2.13
CA SER A 458 21.97 36.39 -2.74
C SER A 458 20.89 36.89 -1.80
N GLU A 459 20.49 38.14 -1.97
CA GLU A 459 19.43 38.80 -1.21
C GLU A 459 18.14 38.81 -2.05
N GLU A 460 17.02 38.41 -1.45
CA GLU A 460 15.69 38.46 -2.07
C GLU A 460 14.72 39.20 -1.14
N GLN A 461 13.99 40.18 -1.68
CA GLN A 461 12.95 40.87 -0.92
C GLN A 461 11.58 40.28 -1.22
N THR A 462 10.92 39.80 -0.18
CA THR A 462 9.61 39.15 -0.28
C THR A 462 8.55 40.04 0.34
N VAL A 463 7.47 40.27 -0.41
CA VAL A 463 6.30 41.04 0.04
C VAL A 463 5.24 40.08 0.55
N GLN A 464 4.84 40.21 1.82
CA GLN A 464 3.73 39.44 2.38
C GLN A 464 2.74 40.39 3.07
N GLY A 465 1.61 40.66 2.40
CA GLY A 465 0.66 41.69 2.84
C GLY A 465 1.29 43.08 2.83
N ASP A 466 1.13 43.85 3.92
CA ASP A 466 1.67 45.22 4.06
C ASP A 466 3.11 45.26 4.59
N THR A 467 3.78 44.12 4.76
CA THR A 467 5.14 44.05 5.34
C THR A 467 6.13 43.48 4.33
N VAL A 468 7.25 44.17 4.15
CA VAL A 468 8.40 43.68 3.36
C VAL A 468 9.44 43.12 4.33
N PHE A 469 9.97 41.94 4.03
CA PHE A 469 11.13 41.40 4.73
C PHE A 469 12.17 40.88 3.75
N THR A 470 13.43 40.90 4.19
CA THR A 470 14.56 40.44 3.40
C THR A 470 14.90 38.99 3.78
N GLU A 471 15.07 38.15 2.78
CA GLU A 471 15.57 36.78 2.92
C GLU A 471 16.96 36.68 2.28
N LEU A 472 17.84 35.91 2.93
CA LEU A 472 19.07 35.47 2.30
C LEU A 472 18.85 34.09 1.69
N VAL A 473 19.33 33.93 0.45
CA VAL A 473 19.31 32.68 -0.29
C VAL A 473 20.74 32.21 -0.46
N ALA A 474 21.07 31.06 0.14
CA ALA A 474 22.34 30.38 -0.06
C ALA A 474 22.19 29.31 -1.14
N THR A 475 23.03 29.35 -2.16
CA THR A 475 23.18 28.28 -3.16
C THR A 475 24.60 27.72 -3.08
N PHE A 476 24.73 26.40 -3.11
CA PHE A 476 26.02 25.73 -2.92
C PHE A 476 26.01 24.37 -3.61
N ASP A 477 27.18 23.93 -4.04
CA ASP A 477 27.39 22.59 -4.55
C ASP A 477 27.70 21.61 -3.42
N ILE A 478 27.28 20.36 -3.61
CA ILE A 478 27.64 19.25 -2.72
C ILE A 478 28.26 18.16 -3.58
N THR A 479 29.47 17.76 -3.20
CA THR A 479 30.17 16.58 -3.73
C THR A 479 30.25 15.51 -2.65
N GLY A 480 29.89 14.26 -2.97
CA GLY A 480 29.78 13.15 -2.02
C GLY A 480 28.36 12.96 -1.44
N PRO A 481 28.09 11.83 -0.75
CA PRO A 481 26.78 11.51 -0.21
C PRO A 481 26.40 12.41 0.97
N ALA A 482 25.40 13.28 0.79
CA ALA A 482 24.80 14.09 1.86
C ALA A 482 23.30 13.79 1.97
N SER A 483 22.80 13.61 3.21
CA SER A 483 21.37 13.43 3.49
C SER A 483 20.69 14.75 3.88
N ARG A 484 21.39 15.58 4.66
CA ARG A 484 20.91 16.92 5.04
C ARG A 484 22.06 17.90 5.06
N THR A 485 21.74 19.18 4.89
CA THR A 485 22.70 20.28 4.96
C THR A 485 22.17 21.34 5.90
N VAL A 486 22.99 21.68 6.89
CA VAL A 486 22.67 22.70 7.90
C VAL A 486 23.33 24.01 7.50
N VAL A 487 22.57 25.09 7.55
CA VAL A 487 23.07 26.45 7.35
C VAL A 487 23.06 27.18 8.69
N LEU A 488 24.21 27.72 9.03
CA LEU A 488 24.45 28.44 10.28
C LEU A 488 24.73 29.91 9.95
N SER A 489 24.14 30.84 10.71
CA SER A 489 24.43 32.27 10.63
C SER A 489 24.15 32.95 11.97
N ASP A 490 24.85 34.04 12.24
CA ASP A 490 24.63 34.89 13.43
C ASP A 490 23.51 35.90 13.14
N LEU A 491 22.31 35.71 13.68
CA LEU A 491 21.16 36.59 13.43
C LEU A 491 21.07 37.76 14.41
N ASP A 492 21.48 37.58 15.65
CA ASP A 492 21.32 38.53 16.76
C ASP A 492 22.61 39.34 17.05
N ARG A 493 23.68 39.07 16.31
CA ARG A 493 25.02 39.69 16.42
C ARG A 493 25.71 39.38 17.74
N ASN A 494 25.43 38.22 18.33
CA ASN A 494 26.07 37.78 19.56
C ASN A 494 27.44 37.11 19.32
N GLY A 495 27.83 36.87 18.06
CA GLY A 495 29.09 36.24 17.67
C GLY A 495 29.06 34.71 17.65
N GLU A 496 27.93 34.08 17.97
CA GLU A 496 27.70 32.65 17.86
C GLU A 496 26.94 32.31 16.56
N LEU A 497 27.32 31.21 15.92
CA LEU A 497 26.66 30.72 14.71
C LEU A 497 25.47 29.84 15.08
N GLU A 498 24.26 30.33 14.82
CA GLU A 498 23.01 29.61 15.09
C GLU A 498 22.47 28.93 13.84
N GLN A 499 21.71 27.84 13.99
CA GLN A 499 21.05 27.18 12.87
C GLN A 499 19.89 28.03 12.34
N VAL A 500 20.07 28.55 11.12
CA VAL A 500 19.08 29.43 10.46
C VAL A 500 18.25 28.71 9.41
N ALA A 501 18.76 27.61 8.84
CA ALA A 501 18.02 26.76 7.90
C ALA A 501 18.56 25.34 7.85
N GLU A 502 17.72 24.38 7.45
CA GLU A 502 18.08 23.01 7.11
C GLU A 502 17.47 22.65 5.76
N THR A 503 18.25 22.01 4.88
CA THR A 503 17.81 21.65 3.53
C THR A 503 18.39 20.33 3.09
N THR A 504 17.64 19.56 2.31
CA THR A 504 18.11 18.37 1.60
C THR A 504 18.51 18.69 0.16
N THR A 505 18.33 19.94 -0.27
CA THR A 505 18.65 20.43 -1.62
C THR A 505 19.93 21.29 -1.59
N ARG A 506 20.33 21.82 -2.75
CA ARG A 506 21.50 22.70 -2.93
C ARG A 506 21.21 24.19 -2.63
N THR A 507 20.03 24.47 -2.08
CA THR A 507 19.58 25.83 -1.80
C THR A 507 18.95 25.88 -0.41
N ALA A 508 19.23 26.95 0.34
CA ALA A 508 18.60 27.25 1.62
C ALA A 508 18.16 28.72 1.67
N ARG A 509 17.05 28.99 2.35
CA ARG A 509 16.45 30.33 2.48
C ARG A 509 16.11 30.60 3.93
N TRP A 510 16.40 31.80 4.43
CA TRP A 510 16.00 32.22 5.76
C TRP A 510 15.86 33.75 5.84
N ARG A 511 15.02 34.21 6.77
CA ARG A 511 14.74 35.63 7.01
C ARG A 511 15.82 36.25 7.89
N ILE A 512 16.19 37.49 7.61
CA ILE A 512 17.08 38.31 8.45
C ILE A 512 16.30 39.41 9.22
N PRO A 513 16.77 39.81 10.41
CA PRO A 513 16.08 40.81 11.24
C PRO A 513 16.27 42.27 10.78
N GLY A 514 17.23 42.58 9.91
CA GLY A 514 17.45 43.92 9.36
C GLY A 514 18.76 44.04 8.59
N ALA A 515 19.10 45.24 8.08
CA ALA A 515 20.35 45.45 7.35
C ALA A 515 21.60 45.17 8.23
N GLY A 516 22.54 44.37 7.74
CA GLY A 516 23.71 43.92 8.50
C GLY A 516 24.74 43.10 7.71
N THR A 517 25.81 42.71 8.40
CA THR A 517 26.81 41.75 7.89
C THR A 517 26.63 40.43 8.61
N TYR A 518 26.43 39.36 7.84
CA TYR A 518 26.10 38.03 8.32
C TYR A 518 27.21 37.04 7.93
N PRO A 519 27.86 36.36 8.89
CA PRO A 519 28.71 35.21 8.58
C PRO A 519 27.83 33.97 8.37
N ILE A 520 27.94 33.33 7.21
CA ILE A 520 27.17 32.14 6.83
C ILE A 520 28.12 30.95 6.71
N THR A 521 27.75 29.83 7.33
CA THR A 521 28.44 28.55 7.17
C THR A 521 27.47 27.45 6.76
N VAL A 522 27.77 26.77 5.66
CA VAL A 522 26.99 25.64 5.15
C VAL A 522 27.75 24.35 5.41
N ARG A 523 27.10 23.40 6.11
CA ARG A 523 27.69 22.10 6.47
C ARG A 523 26.80 20.94 6.04
N PRO A 524 27.25 20.09 5.10
CA PRO A 524 26.52 18.88 4.74
C PRO A 524 26.78 17.78 5.77
N TYR A 525 25.81 16.89 5.97
CA TYR A 525 25.90 15.70 6.80
C TYR A 525 25.66 14.47 5.94
N SER A 526 26.52 13.47 6.11
CA SER A 526 26.35 12.17 5.46
C SER A 526 25.04 11.49 5.90
N PRO A 527 24.49 10.55 5.12
CA PRO A 527 23.36 9.71 5.53
C PRO A 527 23.56 9.00 6.87
N ASP A 528 24.82 8.76 7.25
CA ASP A 528 25.21 8.11 8.50
C ASP A 528 25.35 9.12 9.67
N GLY A 529 25.00 10.39 9.47
CA GLY A 529 25.00 11.43 10.50
C GLY A 529 26.35 12.13 10.75
N PHE A 530 27.42 11.73 10.06
CA PHE A 530 28.73 12.39 10.20
C PHE A 530 28.79 13.74 9.48
N ALA A 531 29.44 14.72 10.12
CA ALA A 531 29.66 16.06 9.56
C ALA A 531 30.68 16.08 8.41
N GLY A 532 30.24 16.60 7.27
CA GLY A 532 31.05 16.88 6.08
C GLY A 532 31.93 18.12 6.20
N VAL A 533 32.65 18.43 5.13
CA VAL A 533 33.47 19.64 5.02
C VAL A 533 32.56 20.83 4.75
N ALA A 534 32.63 21.85 5.61
CA ALA A 534 31.81 23.06 5.49
C ALA A 534 32.48 24.11 4.59
N VAL A 535 31.64 24.98 4.02
CA VAL A 535 32.05 26.19 3.30
C VAL A 535 31.44 27.40 4.00
N SER A 536 32.20 28.47 4.13
CA SER A 536 31.77 29.69 4.80
C SER A 536 31.92 30.90 3.89
N ALA A 537 31.01 31.86 4.03
CA ALA A 537 31.04 33.16 3.35
C ALA A 537 30.54 34.24 4.32
N ILE A 538 30.98 35.48 4.11
CA ILE A 538 30.45 36.64 4.84
C ILE A 538 29.67 37.47 3.82
N TYR A 539 28.42 37.80 4.13
CA TYR A 539 27.56 38.59 3.25
C TYR A 539 27.06 39.85 3.96
N THR A 540 27.25 41.00 3.33
CA THR A 540 26.72 42.29 3.79
C THR A 540 25.52 42.66 2.94
N THR A 541 24.36 42.84 3.58
CA THR A 541 23.10 43.18 2.91
C THR A 541 23.17 44.54 2.25
N GLN A 542 22.61 44.67 1.05
CA GLN A 542 22.60 45.91 0.27
C GLN A 542 21.19 46.47 0.01
N GLY A 543 20.13 45.64 0.05
CA GLY A 543 18.75 46.05 -0.27
C GLY A 543 17.85 46.32 0.94
N ALA A 544 18.16 45.77 2.11
CA ALA A 544 17.40 46.01 3.34
C ALA A 544 17.47 47.49 3.80
N ASP A 545 16.30 48.11 4.04
CA ASP A 545 16.11 49.48 4.57
C ASP A 545 16.64 50.66 3.70
N ALA A 546 16.77 50.47 2.38
CA ALA A 546 17.17 51.55 1.48
C ALA A 546 16.04 52.59 1.23
N PRO A 547 16.32 53.92 1.15
CA PRO A 547 15.31 54.92 0.77
C PRO A 547 14.68 54.59 -0.58
N PRO A 548 13.36 54.82 -0.76
CA PRO A 548 12.70 54.46 -2.01
C PRO A 548 13.29 55.23 -3.19
N ALA A 549 13.42 54.56 -4.33
CA ALA A 549 13.84 55.16 -5.59
C ALA A 549 12.91 56.32 -5.94
N LEU A 550 13.48 57.47 -6.29
CA LEU A 550 12.72 58.61 -6.75
C LEU A 550 12.10 58.30 -8.12
N VAL A 551 10.82 58.61 -8.31
CA VAL A 551 10.15 58.51 -9.62
C VAL A 551 10.96 59.24 -10.70
N ASP A 552 11.13 58.62 -11.87
CA ASP A 552 11.92 59.23 -12.95
C ASP A 552 11.16 60.37 -13.61
N THR A 553 9.87 60.12 -13.84
CA THR A 553 8.98 61.07 -14.48
C THR A 553 7.99 61.58 -13.46
N PHE A 554 7.81 62.88 -13.48
CA PHE A 554 6.68 63.54 -12.86
C PHE A 554 6.14 64.51 -13.90
N THR A 555 4.90 64.29 -14.31
CA THR A 555 4.28 65.00 -15.43
C THR A 555 2.95 65.57 -14.98
N ILE A 556 2.76 66.84 -15.32
CA ILE A 556 1.53 67.58 -15.06
C ILE A 556 0.93 67.87 -16.42
N GLU A 557 -0.05 67.06 -16.80
CA GLU A 557 -0.73 67.20 -18.07
C GLU A 557 -1.98 68.04 -17.86
N GLU A 558 -2.12 69.11 -18.64
CA GLU A 558 -3.34 69.89 -18.66
C GLU A 558 -4.38 69.18 -19.53
N LEU A 559 -5.39 68.61 -18.88
CA LEU A 559 -6.51 67.97 -19.55
C LEU A 559 -7.55 69.01 -19.98
N SER A 560 -8.43 68.61 -20.89
CA SER A 560 -9.49 69.46 -21.40
C SER A 560 -10.35 70.04 -20.26
N GLY A 561 -10.58 71.35 -20.29
CA GLY A 561 -11.32 72.09 -19.26
C GLY A 561 -10.51 72.56 -18.05
N GLY A 562 -9.18 72.57 -18.14
CA GLY A 562 -8.24 73.04 -17.11
C GLY A 562 -8.31 72.25 -15.81
N VAL A 563 -8.61 70.95 -15.94
CA VAL A 563 -8.27 69.92 -14.98
C VAL A 563 -6.82 69.52 -15.24
N ARG A 564 -6.04 69.30 -14.19
CA ARG A 564 -4.62 68.92 -14.28
C ARG A 564 -4.49 67.47 -13.83
N ARG A 565 -3.91 66.62 -14.68
CA ARG A 565 -3.56 65.25 -14.31
C ARG A 565 -2.13 65.22 -13.81
N TYR A 566 -1.98 64.86 -12.55
CA TYR A 566 -0.69 64.63 -11.91
C TYR A 566 -0.36 63.15 -12.05
N SER A 567 0.71 62.88 -12.78
CA SER A 567 1.15 61.52 -13.08
C SER A 567 2.64 61.42 -12.80
N TRP A 568 3.06 60.22 -12.42
CA TRP A 568 4.46 59.89 -12.18
C TRP A 568 4.68 58.45 -12.59
N GLY A 569 5.92 58.14 -12.95
CA GLY A 569 6.28 56.83 -13.43
C GLY A 569 7.76 56.60 -13.33
N TYR A 570 8.12 55.34 -13.35
CA TYR A 570 9.49 54.89 -13.52
C TYR A 570 9.72 54.64 -15.00
N ASN A 571 10.91 54.97 -15.49
CA ASN A 571 11.32 54.58 -16.84
C ASN A 571 11.56 53.07 -16.87
N ASP A 572 11.52 52.46 -18.05
CA ASP A 572 11.74 51.00 -18.22
C ASP A 572 13.11 50.53 -17.67
N ASP A 573 14.08 51.45 -17.59
CA ASP A 573 15.43 51.19 -17.06
C ASP A 573 15.58 51.42 -15.54
N THR A 574 14.58 52.03 -14.88
CA THR A 574 14.63 52.30 -13.43
C THR A 574 13.77 51.30 -12.68
N ILE A 575 14.40 50.53 -11.81
CA ILE A 575 13.71 49.54 -11.00
C ILE A 575 12.95 50.25 -9.87
N GLN A 576 11.62 50.24 -9.94
CA GLN A 576 10.74 50.73 -8.87
C GLN A 576 11.02 49.94 -7.57
N SER A 577 11.17 50.67 -6.45
CA SER A 577 11.32 50.04 -5.13
C SER A 577 10.10 49.19 -4.77
N ALA A 578 10.35 47.97 -4.30
CA ALA A 578 9.30 46.99 -4.00
C ALA A 578 8.35 47.45 -2.88
N ASP A 579 8.80 48.38 -2.01
CA ASP A 579 8.05 48.96 -0.90
C ASP A 579 7.42 50.33 -1.24
N PHE A 580 7.37 50.72 -2.52
CA PHE A 580 6.78 51.99 -2.96
C PHE A 580 5.28 52.06 -2.63
N ALA A 581 4.89 53.03 -1.81
CA ALA A 581 3.50 53.24 -1.40
C ALA A 581 2.79 54.30 -2.25
N GLY A 582 3.54 55.30 -2.74
CA GLY A 582 3.01 56.42 -3.50
C GLY A 582 4.00 57.57 -3.59
N VAL A 583 3.53 58.75 -4.01
CA VAL A 583 4.33 59.99 -3.96
C VAL A 583 3.69 61.01 -3.05
N GLU A 584 4.50 61.91 -2.53
CA GLU A 584 4.03 63.16 -1.96
C GLU A 584 4.32 64.30 -2.95
N ILE A 585 3.35 65.20 -3.19
CA ILE A 585 3.46 66.30 -4.13
C ILE A 585 3.14 67.62 -3.44
N ARG A 586 4.02 68.61 -3.63
CA ARG A 586 3.84 69.98 -3.12
C ARG A 586 4.11 71.01 -4.21
N TYR A 587 3.58 72.23 -4.08
CA TYR A 587 3.74 73.30 -5.07
C TYR A 587 3.96 74.69 -4.45
N THR A 588 4.58 75.59 -5.20
CA THR A 588 4.79 77.00 -4.84
C THR A 588 4.70 77.92 -6.06
N ALA A 589 4.35 79.18 -5.85
CA ALA A 589 4.14 80.15 -6.93
C ALA A 589 5.46 80.57 -7.59
N GLY A 590 5.44 80.75 -8.92
CA GLY A 590 6.59 81.17 -9.72
C GLY A 590 7.50 80.02 -10.16
N SER A 591 8.57 80.37 -10.88
CA SER A 591 9.63 79.44 -11.29
C SER A 591 10.73 79.45 -10.25
N VAL A 592 10.87 78.36 -9.49
CA VAL A 592 11.81 78.22 -8.38
C VAL A 592 12.70 77.00 -8.63
N THR A 593 13.99 77.21 -8.84
CA THR A 593 14.91 76.13 -9.27
C THR A 593 15.16 75.07 -8.18
N ALA A 594 15.12 75.44 -6.90
CA ALA A 594 15.33 74.53 -5.77
C ALA A 594 14.40 74.91 -4.60
N PRO A 595 13.11 74.54 -4.67
CA PRO A 595 12.15 74.91 -3.65
C PRO A 595 12.39 74.10 -2.36
N ALA A 596 12.37 74.76 -1.21
CA ALA A 596 12.53 74.10 0.09
C ALA A 596 11.25 73.33 0.44
N TRP A 597 11.33 71.98 0.44
CA TRP A 597 10.21 71.05 0.62
C TRP A 597 9.27 71.41 1.77
N GLU A 598 9.82 71.80 2.92
CA GLU A 598 9.06 72.12 4.14
C GLU A 598 8.21 73.40 4.03
N THR A 599 8.48 74.26 3.05
CA THR A 599 7.77 75.54 2.86
C THR A 599 6.78 75.53 1.70
N MET A 600 6.73 74.44 0.92
CA MET A 600 5.81 74.29 -0.21
C MET A 600 4.42 73.86 0.26
N THR A 601 3.39 74.26 -0.47
CA THR A 601 2.00 73.89 -0.17
C THR A 601 1.69 72.48 -0.65
N PRO A 602 1.19 71.56 0.19
CA PRO A 602 0.75 70.25 -0.24
C PRO A 602 -0.36 70.32 -1.30
N LEU A 603 -0.27 69.47 -2.32
CA LEU A 603 -1.30 69.36 -3.35
C LEU A 603 -2.42 68.43 -2.85
N GLY A 604 -3.47 69.02 -2.27
CA GLY A 604 -4.53 68.32 -1.53
C GLY A 604 -4.32 68.41 -0.01
N ASP A 605 -5.08 67.65 0.78
CA ASP A 605 -5.08 67.80 2.25
C ASP A 605 -3.77 67.36 2.92
N THR A 606 -3.14 66.28 2.42
CA THR A 606 -1.89 65.72 2.97
C THR A 606 -0.75 65.69 1.96
N GLY A 607 -1.01 65.99 0.68
CA GLY A 607 -0.05 65.90 -0.42
C GLY A 607 0.32 64.48 -0.85
N TYR A 608 -0.10 63.43 -0.13
CA TYR A 608 0.20 62.03 -0.44
C TYR A 608 -0.82 61.42 -1.40
N HIS A 609 -0.33 60.76 -2.45
CA HIS A 609 -1.14 60.13 -3.48
C HIS A 609 -0.52 58.80 -3.92
N ALA A 610 -1.31 57.72 -3.85
CA ALA A 610 -0.87 56.36 -4.20
C ALA A 610 -0.97 56.04 -5.70
N ALA A 611 -1.76 56.82 -6.45
CA ALA A 611 -1.94 56.68 -7.90
C ALA A 611 -2.16 58.04 -8.56
N ALA A 612 -1.92 58.14 -9.87
CA ALA A 612 -2.15 59.35 -10.64
C ALA A 612 -3.59 59.87 -10.43
N PHE A 613 -3.72 61.18 -10.29
CA PHE A 613 -4.99 61.80 -9.93
C PHE A 613 -5.19 63.13 -10.67
N GLU A 614 -6.43 63.60 -10.66
CA GLU A 614 -6.85 64.82 -11.34
C GLU A 614 -7.26 65.88 -10.33
N ALA A 615 -6.78 67.11 -10.51
CA ALA A 615 -7.13 68.25 -9.66
C ALA A 615 -7.22 69.56 -10.44
N VAL A 616 -8.03 70.49 -9.94
CA VAL A 616 -8.21 71.85 -10.52
C VAL A 616 -7.34 72.92 -9.85
N LEU A 617 -6.51 72.52 -8.89
CA LEU A 617 -5.55 73.38 -8.20
C LEU A 617 -4.14 73.15 -8.77
N PRO A 618 -3.26 74.15 -8.80
CA PRO A 618 -3.49 75.57 -8.50
C PRO A 618 -4.11 76.35 -9.68
N ALA A 619 -4.57 77.59 -9.44
CA ALA A 619 -5.17 78.47 -10.46
C ALA A 619 -4.19 78.84 -11.59
N SER A 620 -4.69 79.43 -12.69
CA SER A 620 -3.86 79.83 -13.84
C SER A 620 -2.69 80.71 -13.40
N GLY A 621 -1.50 80.40 -13.89
CA GLY A 621 -0.25 80.98 -13.41
C GLY A 621 0.93 80.04 -13.58
N THR A 622 2.13 80.56 -13.32
CA THR A 622 3.35 79.74 -13.35
C THR A 622 3.63 79.21 -11.94
N TRP A 623 3.79 77.90 -11.81
CA TRP A 623 3.96 77.20 -10.54
C TRP A 623 5.11 76.20 -10.63
N THR A 624 5.82 76.03 -9.52
CA THR A 624 6.84 74.99 -9.36
C THR A 624 6.32 73.92 -8.42
N PHE A 625 6.34 72.68 -8.89
CA PHE A 625 5.91 71.49 -8.17
C PHE A 625 7.13 70.64 -7.82
N ALA A 626 7.11 70.00 -6.65
CA ALA A 626 8.09 69.02 -6.22
C ALA A 626 7.38 67.71 -5.85
N CYS A 627 7.93 66.58 -6.30
CA CYS A 627 7.40 65.24 -6.09
C CYS A 627 8.49 64.35 -5.46
N ARG A 628 8.19 63.67 -4.35
CA ARG A 628 9.08 62.69 -3.70
C ARG A 628 8.39 61.34 -3.60
N SER A 629 9.12 60.25 -3.84
CA SER A 629 8.61 58.90 -3.62
C SER A 629 8.50 58.62 -2.12
N ARG A 630 7.48 57.87 -1.71
CA ARG A 630 7.24 57.49 -0.32
C ARG A 630 7.08 55.97 -0.23
N ASN A 631 7.77 55.34 0.72
CA ASN A 631 7.57 53.92 0.98
C ASN A 631 6.50 53.66 2.05
N THR A 632 6.15 52.38 2.26
CA THR A 632 5.12 51.96 3.23
C THR A 632 5.47 52.29 4.69
N SER A 633 6.75 52.44 5.04
CA SER A 633 7.19 52.92 6.37
C SER A 633 7.09 54.45 6.53
N GLY A 634 6.71 55.17 5.47
CA GLY A 634 6.51 56.61 5.46
C GLY A 634 7.77 57.44 5.20
N THR A 635 8.90 56.82 4.88
CA THR A 635 10.17 57.47 4.53
C THR A 635 10.11 58.00 3.11
N LEU A 636 10.63 59.22 2.89
CA LEU A 636 10.66 59.87 1.58
C LEU A 636 12.00 59.65 0.87
N SER A 637 11.99 59.58 -0.47
CA SER A 637 13.20 59.52 -1.32
C SER A 637 14.12 60.70 -1.03
N THR A 638 15.44 60.50 -1.02
CA THR A 638 16.42 61.54 -0.64
C THR A 638 16.29 62.81 -1.48
N ASP A 639 16.04 62.66 -2.78
CA ASP A 639 15.83 63.76 -3.72
C ASP A 639 14.34 63.95 -4.08
N ALA A 640 14.01 65.06 -4.73
CA ALA A 640 12.69 65.37 -5.26
C ALA A 640 12.74 65.68 -6.78
N ARG A 641 11.70 65.27 -7.52
CA ARG A 641 11.49 65.71 -8.91
C ARG A 641 10.79 67.04 -8.93
N ILE A 642 11.44 68.03 -9.54
CA ILE A 642 10.95 69.40 -9.61
C ILE A 642 10.48 69.69 -11.03
N VAL A 643 9.26 70.19 -11.17
CA VAL A 643 8.65 70.56 -12.46
C VAL A 643 8.06 71.95 -12.33
N THR A 644 8.50 72.88 -13.16
CA THR A 644 7.86 74.18 -13.30
C THR A 644 6.93 74.16 -14.50
N GLN A 645 5.65 74.46 -14.28
CA GLN A 645 4.63 74.46 -15.32
C GLN A 645 3.85 75.78 -15.27
N THR A 646 3.68 76.40 -16.43
CA THR A 646 2.71 77.48 -16.62
C THR A 646 1.37 76.85 -16.97
N LEU A 647 0.38 77.05 -16.11
CA LEU A 647 -0.93 76.42 -16.19
C LEU A 647 -1.94 77.40 -16.80
N GLY A 648 -2.71 76.93 -17.77
CA GLY A 648 -3.76 77.67 -18.45
C GLY A 648 -5.00 77.94 -17.58
N ALA A 649 -5.90 78.77 -18.13
CA ALA A 649 -7.20 79.09 -17.54
C ALA A 649 -8.14 77.88 -17.65
N ASN A 650 -8.86 77.54 -16.57
CA ASN A 650 -9.76 76.38 -16.57
C ASN A 650 -11.11 76.68 -17.26
N LEU A 651 -11.94 75.65 -17.48
CA LEU A 651 -13.19 75.75 -18.27
C LEU A 651 -14.13 76.83 -17.72
N GLY A 652 -14.10 77.08 -16.40
CA GLY A 652 -14.85 78.16 -15.75
C GLY A 652 -14.37 79.57 -16.08
N GLN A 653 -13.12 79.72 -16.54
CA GLN A 653 -12.53 80.96 -17.04
C GLN A 653 -12.62 81.09 -18.57
N GLN A 654 -12.59 79.99 -19.33
CA GLN A 654 -12.67 79.99 -20.81
C GLN A 654 -14.11 80.08 -21.39
N LEU A 655 -15.14 79.70 -20.63
CA LEU A 655 -16.56 79.83 -21.05
C LEU A 655 -17.02 81.29 -21.24
N GLY A 656 -16.23 82.27 -20.77
CA GLY A 656 -16.47 83.70 -21.03
C GLY A 656 -15.93 84.22 -22.37
N GLU A 657 -14.99 83.52 -23.02
CA GLU A 657 -14.24 84.06 -24.18
C GLU A 657 -14.40 83.23 -25.48
N VAL A 658 -14.98 82.02 -25.44
CA VAL A 658 -15.06 81.10 -26.61
C VAL A 658 -16.33 81.27 -27.47
N GLY A 659 -17.35 82.00 -27.01
CA GLY A 659 -18.60 82.21 -27.77
C GLY A 659 -18.44 82.94 -29.11
N GLU A 660 -17.43 83.81 -29.25
CA GLU A 660 -17.24 84.64 -30.45
C GLU A 660 -16.35 84.00 -31.53
N GLY A 661 -15.52 83.01 -31.17
CA GLY A 661 -14.54 82.41 -32.10
C GLY A 661 -15.06 81.25 -32.96
N VAL A 662 -16.08 80.52 -32.51
CA VAL A 662 -16.54 79.27 -33.15
C VAL A 662 -17.31 79.52 -34.46
N ASN A 663 -18.00 80.65 -34.59
CA ASN A 663 -18.73 80.99 -35.82
C ASN A 663 -17.81 81.33 -37.02
N ALA A 664 -16.59 81.83 -36.77
CA ALA A 664 -15.66 82.20 -37.83
C ALA A 664 -14.89 80.99 -38.41
N ALA A 665 -14.69 79.93 -37.62
CA ALA A 665 -13.94 78.75 -38.04
C ALA A 665 -14.76 77.82 -38.96
N ASN A 666 -16.07 77.69 -38.71
CA ASN A 666 -16.95 76.84 -39.54
C ASN A 666 -17.15 77.35 -40.97
N GLN A 667 -17.00 78.67 -41.22
CA GLN A 667 -17.03 79.24 -42.56
C GLN A 667 -15.75 78.98 -43.37
N ARG A 668 -14.57 78.94 -42.73
CA ARG A 668 -13.30 78.69 -43.43
C ARG A 668 -13.14 77.23 -43.88
N ILE A 669 -13.53 76.29 -43.03
CA ILE A 669 -13.40 74.85 -43.32
C ILE A 669 -14.37 74.42 -44.43
N SER A 670 -15.59 74.98 -44.44
CA SER A 670 -16.56 74.71 -45.50
C SER A 670 -16.11 75.24 -46.87
N GLN A 671 -15.44 76.41 -46.90
CA GLN A 671 -14.91 77.00 -48.14
C GLN A 671 -13.69 76.23 -48.67
N GLU A 672 -12.81 75.76 -47.79
CA GLU A 672 -11.60 75.01 -48.17
C GLU A 672 -11.93 73.63 -48.76
N ILE A 673 -12.98 72.97 -48.27
CA ILE A 673 -13.49 71.71 -48.83
C ILE A 673 -14.09 71.93 -50.22
N VAL A 674 -14.85 73.02 -50.42
CA VAL A 674 -15.41 73.40 -51.73
C VAL A 674 -14.31 73.77 -52.73
N ASP A 675 -13.28 74.50 -52.29
CA ASP A 675 -12.18 74.93 -53.16
C ASP A 675 -11.28 73.76 -53.58
N ARG A 676 -11.01 72.80 -52.68
CA ARG A 676 -10.27 71.57 -53.03
C ARG A 676 -11.07 70.63 -53.92
N PHE A 677 -12.39 70.52 -53.71
CA PHE A 677 -13.26 69.75 -54.59
C PHE A 677 -13.34 70.37 -55.99
N ASN A 678 -13.50 71.70 -56.09
CA ASN A 678 -13.50 72.41 -57.36
C ASN A 678 -12.13 72.40 -58.06
N ALA A 679 -11.02 72.40 -57.33
CA ALA A 679 -9.68 72.27 -57.92
C ALA A 679 -9.42 70.87 -58.49
N ILE A 680 -9.87 69.81 -57.80
CA ILE A 680 -9.75 68.44 -58.28
C ILE A 680 -10.68 68.19 -59.48
N VAL A 681 -11.92 68.73 -59.45
CA VAL A 681 -12.86 68.65 -60.57
C VAL A 681 -12.36 69.49 -61.76
N ALA A 682 -11.82 70.69 -61.55
CA ALA A 682 -11.24 71.51 -62.62
C ALA A 682 -9.97 70.90 -63.22
N GLU A 683 -9.12 70.23 -62.42
CA GLU A 683 -7.96 69.51 -62.93
C GLU A 683 -8.36 68.21 -63.65
N ALA A 684 -9.41 67.53 -63.18
CA ALA A 684 -9.97 66.36 -63.86
C ALA A 684 -10.69 66.74 -65.17
N ASP A 685 -11.43 67.86 -65.20
CA ASP A 685 -12.06 68.39 -66.42
C ASP A 685 -11.03 68.98 -67.39
N ALA A 686 -9.96 69.62 -66.91
CA ALA A 686 -8.86 70.09 -67.76
C ALA A 686 -8.02 68.94 -68.32
N ARG A 687 -7.78 67.87 -67.54
CA ARG A 687 -7.14 66.64 -68.03
C ARG A 687 -8.06 65.88 -68.98
N ALA A 688 -9.35 65.75 -68.68
CA ALA A 688 -10.31 65.12 -69.57
C ALA A 688 -10.53 65.91 -70.87
N ALA A 689 -10.51 67.25 -70.84
CA ALA A 689 -10.58 68.10 -72.02
C ALA A 689 -9.28 68.07 -72.84
N ALA A 690 -8.11 68.06 -72.20
CA ALA A 690 -6.83 67.90 -72.88
C ALA A 690 -6.67 66.49 -73.48
N ASP A 691 -7.08 65.44 -72.77
CA ASP A 691 -7.06 64.05 -73.23
C ASP A 691 -8.11 63.83 -74.35
N LEU A 692 -9.29 64.48 -74.28
CA LEU A 692 -10.31 64.44 -75.33
C LEU A 692 -9.88 65.25 -76.57
N GLN A 693 -9.21 66.39 -76.40
CA GLN A 693 -8.67 67.19 -77.50
C GLN A 693 -7.48 66.49 -78.16
N GLU A 694 -6.58 65.89 -77.39
CA GLU A 694 -5.48 65.06 -77.91
C GLU A 694 -6.01 63.78 -78.56
N ALA A 695 -7.06 63.14 -78.01
CA ALA A 695 -7.71 61.98 -78.63
C ALA A 695 -8.49 62.34 -79.90
N GLN A 696 -9.13 63.51 -79.97
CA GLN A 696 -9.82 64.00 -81.17
C GLN A 696 -8.83 64.44 -82.26
N GLU A 697 -7.74 65.11 -81.90
CA GLU A 697 -6.67 65.48 -82.82
C GLU A 697 -5.90 64.25 -83.32
N ARG A 698 -5.63 63.26 -82.45
CA ARG A 698 -5.07 61.96 -82.85
C ARG A 698 -6.03 61.16 -83.71
N THR A 699 -7.33 61.13 -83.41
CA THR A 699 -8.32 60.39 -84.23
C THR A 699 -8.52 61.06 -85.59
N ALA A 700 -8.53 62.39 -85.65
CA ALA A 700 -8.59 63.14 -86.91
C ALA A 700 -7.29 63.01 -87.73
N ALA A 701 -6.12 63.01 -87.08
CA ALA A 701 -4.83 62.79 -87.75
C ALA A 701 -4.63 61.33 -88.19
N ILE A 702 -5.14 60.36 -87.43
CA ILE A 702 -5.13 58.93 -87.77
C ILE A 702 -6.14 58.64 -88.88
N GLN A 703 -7.33 59.24 -88.88
CA GLN A 703 -8.30 59.09 -89.97
C GLN A 703 -7.85 59.82 -91.24
N ALA A 704 -7.29 61.02 -91.14
CA ALA A 704 -6.70 61.73 -92.29
C ALA A 704 -5.44 61.04 -92.82
N SER A 705 -4.59 60.47 -91.95
CA SER A 705 -3.45 59.65 -92.39
C SER A 705 -3.90 58.33 -92.97
N ALA A 706 -4.92 57.67 -92.43
CA ALA A 706 -5.45 56.42 -92.97
C ALA A 706 -6.15 56.63 -94.33
N ASP A 707 -6.87 57.73 -94.53
CA ASP A 707 -7.52 58.06 -95.81
C ASP A 707 -6.49 58.51 -96.87
N VAL A 708 -5.44 59.24 -96.49
CA VAL A 708 -4.33 59.62 -97.38
C VAL A 708 -3.43 58.43 -97.71
N LEU A 709 -3.09 57.59 -96.72
CA LEU A 709 -2.32 56.36 -96.93
C LEU A 709 -3.11 55.34 -97.75
N GLN A 710 -4.41 55.16 -97.52
CA GLN A 710 -5.21 54.22 -98.31
C GLN A 710 -5.41 54.69 -99.77
N ALA A 711 -5.49 56.00 -100.02
CA ALA A 711 -5.52 56.56 -101.37
C ALA A 711 -4.14 56.50 -102.09
N GLN A 712 -3.06 56.84 -101.38
CA GLN A 712 -1.70 56.79 -101.93
C GLN A 712 -1.17 55.35 -102.10
N ILE A 713 -1.57 54.41 -101.24
CA ILE A 713 -1.25 52.98 -101.38
C ILE A 713 -1.96 52.39 -102.59
N ASN A 714 -3.23 52.75 -102.85
CA ASN A 714 -3.96 52.27 -104.04
C ASN A 714 -3.36 52.83 -105.35
N ASP A 715 -3.02 54.13 -105.40
CA ASP A 715 -2.39 54.73 -106.60
C ASP A 715 -0.97 54.20 -106.89
N VAL A 716 -0.22 53.73 -105.88
CA VAL A 716 1.14 53.18 -106.07
C VAL A 716 1.12 51.67 -106.33
N PHE A 717 0.18 50.93 -105.74
CA PHE A 717 0.01 49.50 -106.04
C PHE A 717 -0.45 49.27 -107.48
N ASP A 718 -1.42 50.06 -107.96
CA ASP A 718 -1.99 49.96 -109.32
C ASP A 718 -1.19 50.73 -110.39
N ALA A 719 -0.11 51.40 -110.01
CA ALA A 719 0.78 52.09 -110.93
C ALA A 719 1.39 51.12 -111.96
N ASP A 720 1.10 51.40 -113.24
CA ASP A 720 1.54 50.62 -114.38
C ASP A 720 3.07 50.70 -114.56
N GLU A 721 3.67 49.63 -115.12
CA GLU A 721 5.03 49.72 -115.63
C GLU A 721 5.04 50.62 -116.86
N TRP A 722 5.95 51.60 -116.86
CA TRP A 722 6.00 52.58 -117.92
C TRP A 722 6.42 51.93 -119.23
N VAL A 723 5.64 52.16 -120.28
CA VAL A 723 5.96 51.71 -121.64
C VAL A 723 5.84 52.89 -122.60
N SER A 724 6.77 52.99 -123.55
CA SER A 724 6.89 54.15 -124.45
C SER A 724 5.72 54.34 -125.42
N THR A 725 4.84 53.34 -125.54
CA THR A 725 3.72 53.29 -126.51
C THR A 725 2.37 53.70 -125.91
N LYS A 726 2.31 54.02 -124.61
CA LYS A 726 1.08 54.39 -123.91
C LYS A 726 1.13 55.86 -123.50
N THR A 727 -0.03 56.51 -123.52
CA THR A 727 -0.20 57.90 -123.12
C THR A 727 -0.74 57.96 -121.70
N TYR A 728 -0.13 58.76 -120.82
CA TYR A 728 -0.54 58.87 -119.42
C TYR A 728 -1.10 60.28 -119.12
N PRO A 729 -2.20 60.38 -118.34
CA PRO A 729 -2.77 61.66 -117.93
C PRO A 729 -1.84 62.44 -116.98
N LEU A 730 -2.14 63.73 -116.81
CA LEU A 730 -1.43 64.60 -115.86
C LEU A 730 -1.54 64.01 -114.44
N SER A 731 -0.42 63.96 -113.74
CA SER A 731 -0.25 63.42 -112.38
C SER A 731 -0.34 61.90 -112.22
N ASP A 732 -0.45 61.14 -113.32
CA ASP A 732 -0.45 59.67 -113.27
C ASP A 732 0.92 59.10 -112.86
N VAL A 733 0.94 57.94 -112.19
CA VAL A 733 2.14 57.36 -111.58
C VAL A 733 2.53 56.06 -112.26
N VAL A 734 3.81 55.94 -112.64
CA VAL A 734 4.35 54.78 -113.37
C VAL A 734 5.67 54.29 -112.79
N LYS A 735 5.97 52.99 -112.98
CA LYS A 735 7.19 52.31 -112.52
C LYS A 735 8.19 52.16 -113.67
N SER A 736 9.46 52.51 -113.45
CA SER A 736 10.54 52.24 -114.43
C SER A 736 11.92 52.25 -113.76
N GLY A 737 12.70 51.18 -113.95
CA GLY A 737 14.11 51.12 -113.50
C GLY A 737 14.35 51.22 -111.98
N GLY A 738 13.44 50.71 -111.15
CA GLY A 738 13.54 50.76 -109.68
C GLY A 738 13.14 52.08 -109.04
N LYS A 739 12.46 52.93 -109.81
CA LYS A 739 12.04 54.29 -109.43
C LYS A 739 10.59 54.53 -109.84
N LEU A 740 9.92 55.45 -109.15
CA LEU A 740 8.56 55.87 -109.45
C LEU A 740 8.56 57.28 -110.02
N TYR A 741 7.83 57.45 -111.12
CA TYR A 741 7.73 58.71 -111.84
C TYR A 741 6.26 59.12 -111.94
N ARG A 742 6.00 60.43 -111.82
CA ARG A 742 4.69 61.05 -111.96
C ARG A 742 4.66 61.90 -113.21
N SER A 743 3.63 61.78 -114.03
CA SER A 743 3.46 62.61 -115.21
C SER A 743 3.20 64.08 -114.82
N LYS A 744 3.96 65.02 -115.36
CA LYS A 744 3.79 66.47 -115.11
C LYS A 744 2.89 67.15 -116.13
N GLN A 745 2.55 66.48 -117.23
CA GLN A 745 1.71 67.00 -118.31
C GLN A 745 0.89 65.87 -118.92
N ALA A 746 -0.38 66.13 -119.26
CA ALA A 746 -1.20 65.14 -119.94
C ALA A 746 -0.71 64.89 -121.38
N ASN A 747 -0.89 63.68 -121.88
CA ASN A 747 -0.58 63.26 -123.25
C ASN A 747 0.91 63.06 -123.62
N ASN A 748 1.69 62.48 -122.71
CA ASN A 748 3.16 62.30 -122.79
C ASN A 748 3.68 61.15 -123.70
N LEU A 749 2.94 60.78 -124.76
CA LEU A 749 3.31 59.67 -125.64
C LEU A 749 4.70 59.89 -126.29
N ASN A 750 5.53 58.85 -126.33
CA ASN A 750 6.91 58.85 -126.83
C ASN A 750 7.94 59.71 -126.04
N HIS A 751 7.58 60.26 -124.89
CA HIS A 751 8.53 60.92 -123.99
C HIS A 751 9.00 59.97 -122.89
N ALA A 752 10.32 59.70 -122.84
CA ALA A 752 10.93 58.80 -121.87
C ALA A 752 10.69 59.28 -120.42
N VAL A 753 10.54 58.37 -119.45
CA VAL A 753 10.37 58.74 -118.01
C VAL A 753 11.51 59.59 -117.43
N THR A 754 12.65 59.58 -118.10
CA THR A 754 13.84 60.37 -117.73
C THR A 754 13.77 61.81 -118.25
N ASP A 755 12.72 62.16 -119.01
CA ASP A 755 12.47 63.51 -119.55
C ASP A 755 11.76 64.37 -118.49
N GLU A 756 12.54 65.14 -117.72
CA GLU A 756 12.10 65.90 -116.54
C GLU A 756 11.07 67.01 -116.84
N ALA A 757 10.94 67.40 -118.10
CA ALA A 757 9.93 68.36 -118.55
C ALA A 757 8.52 67.74 -118.54
N TRP A 758 8.45 66.41 -118.74
CA TRP A 758 7.20 65.66 -118.86
C TRP A 758 6.94 64.74 -117.67
N TRP A 759 7.98 64.35 -116.95
CA TRP A 759 7.91 63.41 -115.84
C TRP A 759 8.67 63.94 -114.62
N GLU A 760 8.09 63.79 -113.44
CA GLU A 760 8.69 64.10 -112.15
C GLU A 760 9.07 62.81 -111.46
N LEU A 761 10.33 62.65 -111.08
CA LEU A 761 10.73 61.55 -110.20
C LEU A 761 10.15 61.82 -108.81
N ILE A 762 9.24 60.96 -108.36
CA ILE A 762 8.53 61.14 -107.08
C ILE A 762 9.03 60.21 -105.97
N GLY A 763 9.88 59.24 -106.30
CA GLY A 763 10.51 58.41 -105.28
C GLY A 763 11.59 57.48 -105.83
N ASN A 764 12.73 57.48 -105.14
CA ASN A 764 13.78 56.46 -105.27
C ASN A 764 13.65 55.47 -104.10
N TYR A 765 12.92 54.37 -104.25
CA TYR A 765 12.97 53.28 -103.25
C TYR A 765 14.25 52.46 -103.42
N SER A 766 15.40 53.05 -103.02
CA SER A 766 16.73 52.58 -103.43
C SER A 766 17.67 52.08 -102.31
N GLY A 767 17.31 52.03 -101.01
CA GLY A 767 18.22 51.40 -100.03
C GLY A 767 17.89 51.43 -98.52
N LEU A 768 18.72 50.69 -97.77
CA LEU A 768 18.64 50.27 -96.35
C LEU A 768 18.44 51.36 -95.26
N ALA A 769 18.70 52.64 -95.55
CA ALA A 769 18.83 53.69 -94.53
C ALA A 769 17.49 54.09 -93.87
N ASP A 770 16.39 54.14 -94.63
CA ASP A 770 15.06 54.47 -94.10
C ASP A 770 14.46 53.30 -93.28
N ALA A 771 14.82 52.06 -93.62
CA ALA A 771 14.48 50.87 -92.82
C ALA A 771 15.24 50.85 -91.47
N VAL A 772 16.48 51.33 -91.44
CA VAL A 772 17.31 51.43 -90.22
C VAL A 772 16.76 52.49 -89.25
N GLY A 773 16.18 53.58 -89.76
CA GLY A 773 15.52 54.61 -88.92
C GLY A 773 14.35 54.08 -88.11
N GLY A 774 13.46 53.29 -88.73
CA GLY A 774 12.33 52.64 -88.03
C GLY A 774 12.78 51.56 -87.03
N ILE A 775 13.82 50.79 -87.37
CA ILE A 775 14.41 49.79 -86.46
C ILE A 775 15.02 50.45 -85.21
N SER A 776 15.64 51.63 -85.34
CA SER A 776 16.21 52.38 -84.22
C SER A 776 15.12 52.83 -83.23
N GLN A 777 14.00 53.35 -83.75
CA GLN A 777 12.88 53.81 -82.93
C GLN A 777 12.19 52.66 -82.18
N GLN A 778 11.99 51.51 -82.85
CA GLN A 778 11.44 50.30 -82.22
C GLN A 778 12.39 49.73 -81.16
N THR A 779 13.71 49.84 -81.36
CA THR A 779 14.72 49.40 -80.39
C THR A 779 14.66 50.26 -79.10
N GLN A 780 14.45 51.57 -79.22
CA GLN A 780 14.23 52.45 -78.05
C GLN A 780 12.94 52.13 -77.30
N ILE A 781 11.84 51.87 -78.01
CA ILE A 781 10.57 51.45 -77.37
C ILE A 781 10.76 50.12 -76.62
N ASN A 782 11.44 49.16 -77.25
CA ASN A 782 11.74 47.88 -76.62
C ASN A 782 12.64 48.06 -75.39
N ALA A 783 13.64 48.95 -75.44
CA ALA A 783 14.50 49.26 -74.29
C ALA A 783 13.70 49.85 -73.11
N ASN A 784 12.76 50.76 -73.38
CA ASN A 784 11.88 51.34 -72.36
C ASN A 784 10.92 50.30 -71.75
N ASN A 785 10.35 49.43 -72.59
CA ASN A 785 9.51 48.32 -72.14
C ASN A 785 10.30 47.33 -71.28
N ILE A 786 11.53 46.96 -71.68
CA ILE A 786 12.44 46.10 -70.92
C ILE A 786 12.75 46.73 -69.56
N THR A 787 13.07 48.04 -69.53
CA THR A 787 13.34 48.76 -68.27
C THR A 787 12.12 48.75 -67.34
N THR A 788 10.92 48.90 -67.90
CA THR A 788 9.67 48.82 -67.13
C THR A 788 9.41 47.40 -66.60
N VAL A 789 9.69 46.37 -67.40
CA VAL A 789 9.58 44.96 -66.99
C VAL A 789 10.61 44.61 -65.92
N ASP A 790 11.83 45.13 -66.03
CA ASP A 790 12.89 44.94 -65.05
C ASP A 790 12.53 45.56 -63.68
N GLY A 791 11.97 46.77 -63.68
CA GLY A 791 11.43 47.40 -62.46
C GLY A 791 10.31 46.57 -61.80
N LYS A 792 9.37 46.03 -62.60
CA LYS A 792 8.32 45.12 -62.10
C LYS A 792 8.90 43.79 -61.57
N THR A 793 9.91 43.24 -62.24
CA THR A 793 10.58 42.00 -61.84
C THR A 793 11.32 42.18 -60.52
N THR A 794 12.01 43.31 -60.37
CA THR A 794 12.69 43.69 -59.13
C THR A 794 11.69 43.87 -57.98
N ALA A 795 10.56 44.56 -58.21
CA ALA A 795 9.51 44.70 -57.21
C ALA A 795 8.90 43.34 -56.80
N ASN A 796 8.66 42.45 -57.77
CA ASN A 796 8.19 41.09 -57.50
C ASN A 796 9.22 40.27 -56.70
N ALA A 797 10.51 40.38 -57.02
CA ALA A 797 11.59 39.71 -56.28
C ALA A 797 11.65 40.18 -54.81
N GLN A 798 11.49 41.49 -54.57
CA GLN A 798 11.40 42.03 -53.20
C GLN A 798 10.15 41.53 -52.47
N ALA A 799 9.00 41.46 -53.13
CA ALA A 799 7.77 40.92 -52.55
C ALA A 799 7.90 39.44 -52.20
N ILE A 800 8.50 38.62 -53.08
CA ILE A 800 8.79 37.20 -52.83
C ILE A 800 9.77 37.05 -51.67
N SER A 801 10.83 37.87 -51.61
CA SER A 801 11.76 37.85 -50.48
C SER A 801 11.05 38.19 -49.18
N GLY A 802 10.15 39.18 -49.17
CA GLY A 802 9.33 39.53 -48.01
C GLY A 802 8.37 38.40 -47.59
N LEU A 803 7.76 37.71 -48.57
CA LEU A 803 6.95 36.51 -48.31
C LEU A 803 7.79 35.37 -47.73
N ASN A 804 9.01 35.16 -48.23
CA ASN A 804 9.92 34.13 -47.74
C ASN A 804 10.33 34.38 -46.28
N THR A 805 10.63 35.63 -45.93
CA THR A 805 10.89 36.02 -44.53
C THR A 805 9.68 35.77 -43.64
N ARG A 806 8.47 36.20 -44.06
CA ARG A 806 7.23 35.99 -43.30
C ARG A 806 6.90 34.50 -43.13
N MET A 807 7.15 33.69 -44.15
CA MET A 807 6.95 32.24 -44.13
C MET A 807 7.92 31.58 -43.14
N GLY A 808 9.21 31.94 -43.18
CA GLY A 808 10.18 31.44 -42.19
C GLY A 808 9.82 31.82 -40.75
N THR A 809 9.31 33.04 -40.52
CA THR A 809 8.78 33.43 -39.20
C THR A 809 7.55 32.60 -38.81
N ALA A 810 6.63 32.34 -39.74
CA ALA A 810 5.45 31.51 -39.49
C ALA A 810 5.83 30.05 -39.19
N GLU A 811 6.76 29.47 -39.93
CA GLU A 811 7.29 28.12 -39.70
C GLU A 811 7.98 27.99 -38.33
N GLY A 812 8.76 29.01 -37.94
CA GLY A 812 9.34 29.09 -36.60
C GLY A 812 8.29 29.13 -35.50
N ASN A 813 7.24 29.96 -35.67
CA ASN A 813 6.12 30.04 -34.73
C ASN A 813 5.31 28.74 -34.66
N ILE A 814 5.08 28.07 -35.79
CA ILE A 814 4.39 26.76 -35.85
C ILE A 814 5.21 25.71 -35.10
N THR A 815 6.52 25.69 -35.30
CA THR A 815 7.43 24.76 -34.61
C THR A 815 7.43 25.01 -33.10
N ALA A 816 7.52 26.28 -32.68
CA ALA A 816 7.44 26.66 -31.27
C ALA A 816 6.09 26.25 -30.64
N ASN A 817 4.98 26.48 -31.35
CA ASN A 817 3.65 26.05 -30.92
C ASN A 817 3.53 24.52 -30.83
N GLY A 818 4.13 23.76 -31.76
CA GLY A 818 4.15 22.29 -31.71
C GLY A 818 4.93 21.74 -30.51
N ASN A 819 6.06 22.37 -30.18
CA ASN A 819 6.84 22.03 -28.98
C ASN A 819 6.07 22.35 -27.70
N ALA A 820 5.43 23.53 -27.62
CA ALA A 820 4.59 23.91 -26.49
C ALA A 820 3.39 22.95 -26.32
N LEU A 821 2.74 22.56 -27.42
CA LEU A 821 1.64 21.61 -27.41
C LEU A 821 2.07 20.23 -26.93
N SER A 822 3.25 19.75 -27.35
CA SER A 822 3.81 18.47 -26.88
C SER A 822 4.15 18.50 -25.38
N GLY A 823 4.67 19.62 -24.89
CA GLY A 823 4.91 19.84 -23.45
C GLY A 823 3.62 19.88 -22.63
N LEU A 824 2.59 20.56 -23.14
CA LEU A 824 1.25 20.57 -22.55
C LEU A 824 0.63 19.16 -22.54
N GLN A 825 0.73 18.41 -23.63
CA GLN A 825 0.21 17.04 -23.73
C GLN A 825 0.89 16.10 -22.73
N THR A 826 2.21 16.24 -22.56
CA THR A 826 2.98 15.51 -21.54
C THR A 826 2.51 15.87 -20.14
N THR A 827 2.34 17.17 -19.85
CA THR A 827 1.86 17.67 -18.54
C THR A 827 0.45 17.17 -18.23
N VAL A 828 -0.47 17.24 -19.20
CA VAL A 828 -1.86 16.78 -19.05
C VAL A 828 -1.91 15.27 -18.84
N THR A 829 -1.04 14.50 -19.52
CA THR A 829 -0.93 13.06 -19.31
C THR A 829 -0.42 12.74 -17.89
N GLN A 830 0.61 13.44 -17.44
CA GLN A 830 1.14 13.31 -16.08
C GLN A 830 0.07 13.67 -15.02
N GLN A 831 -0.68 14.75 -15.24
CA GLN A 831 -1.79 15.13 -14.38
C GLN A 831 -2.90 14.07 -14.37
N GLY A 832 -3.24 13.49 -15.51
CA GLY A 832 -4.21 12.38 -15.60
C GLY A 832 -3.78 11.16 -14.78
N THR A 833 -2.51 10.77 -14.86
CA THR A 833 -1.96 9.68 -14.02
C THR A 833 -1.99 10.03 -12.53
N THR A 834 -1.63 11.27 -12.17
CA THR A 834 -1.65 11.76 -10.79
C THR A 834 -3.05 11.77 -10.21
N LEU A 835 -4.03 12.33 -10.95
CA LEU A 835 -5.43 12.36 -10.56
C LEU A 835 -6.02 10.96 -10.41
N SER A 836 -5.61 10.00 -11.24
CA SER A 836 -6.01 8.61 -11.09
C SER A 836 -5.48 7.99 -9.80
N SER A 837 -4.20 8.22 -9.48
CA SER A 837 -3.59 7.75 -8.22
C SER A 837 -4.19 8.41 -6.97
N GLN A 838 -4.50 9.70 -7.05
CA GLN A 838 -5.19 10.44 -6.00
C GLN A 838 -6.61 9.93 -5.84
N GLY A 839 -7.33 9.65 -6.92
CA GLY A 839 -8.65 9.03 -6.91
C GLY A 839 -8.64 7.66 -6.23
N GLN A 840 -7.65 6.81 -6.53
CA GLN A 840 -7.46 5.52 -5.86
C GLN A 840 -7.15 5.67 -4.36
N SER A 841 -6.34 6.67 -4.00
CA SER A 841 -6.03 6.99 -2.60
C SER A 841 -7.26 7.51 -1.85
N ILE A 842 -8.07 8.36 -2.47
CA ILE A 842 -9.32 8.86 -1.92
C ILE A 842 -10.33 7.73 -1.74
N VAL A 843 -10.48 6.82 -2.72
CA VAL A 843 -11.33 5.63 -2.57
C VAL A 843 -10.84 4.75 -1.42
N SER A 844 -9.52 4.57 -1.29
CA SER A 844 -8.94 3.80 -0.18
C SER A 844 -9.20 4.46 1.18
N LEU A 845 -9.07 5.79 1.27
CA LEU A 845 -9.39 6.57 2.46
C LEU A 845 -10.90 6.51 2.77
N GLN A 846 -11.75 6.67 1.76
CA GLN A 846 -13.21 6.59 1.88
C GLN A 846 -13.68 5.20 2.33
N ASN A 847 -12.97 4.14 1.93
CA ASN A 847 -13.22 2.78 2.41
C ASN A 847 -12.66 2.55 3.82
N ALA A 848 -11.61 3.28 4.22
CA ALA A 848 -10.96 3.14 5.52
C ALA A 848 -11.57 4.01 6.64
N LEU A 849 -12.31 5.07 6.30
CA LEU A 849 -12.84 6.04 7.26
C LEU A 849 -14.14 5.61 7.99
N PRO A 850 -15.06 4.82 7.40
CA PRO A 850 -16.23 4.31 8.11
C PRO A 850 -15.81 3.34 9.22
N GLY A 851 -16.03 3.72 10.49
CA GLY A 851 -15.84 2.83 11.64
C GLY A 851 -14.57 3.02 12.47
N LYS A 852 -13.65 3.95 12.10
CA LYS A 852 -12.42 4.25 12.88
C LYS A 852 -12.57 5.29 14.00
N ALA A 853 -13.77 5.84 14.19
CA ALA A 853 -14.21 6.25 15.52
C ALA A 853 -14.75 5.00 16.20
N ASP A 854 -13.80 4.19 16.68
CA ASP A 854 -13.93 2.76 16.94
C ASP A 854 -15.15 2.38 17.79
N ALA A 855 -16.18 1.81 17.15
CA ALA A 855 -17.22 1.07 17.85
C ALA A 855 -16.62 -0.06 18.71
N SER A 856 -15.44 -0.56 18.34
CA SER A 856 -14.66 -1.53 19.11
C SER A 856 -13.99 -0.93 20.35
N ALA A 857 -13.46 0.30 20.29
CA ALA A 857 -12.87 0.99 21.43
C ALA A 857 -13.95 1.56 22.36
N LEU A 858 -15.06 2.06 21.79
CA LEU A 858 -16.24 2.45 22.55
C LEU A 858 -16.90 1.24 23.20
N SER A 859 -17.03 0.11 22.50
CA SER A 859 -17.53 -1.15 23.09
C SER A 859 -16.56 -1.74 24.10
N ALA A 860 -15.23 -1.63 23.90
CA ALA A 860 -14.25 -2.06 24.89
C ALA A 860 -14.30 -1.17 26.14
N LEU A 861 -14.51 0.14 25.98
CA LEU A 861 -14.67 1.07 27.09
C LEU A 861 -16.01 0.84 27.80
N GLU A 862 -17.10 0.65 27.06
CA GLU A 862 -18.43 0.31 27.57
C GLU A 862 -18.36 -1.00 28.36
N ASN A 863 -17.75 -2.06 27.81
CA ASN A 863 -17.55 -3.33 28.51
C ASN A 863 -16.67 -3.18 29.77
N ARG A 864 -15.59 -2.38 29.71
CA ARG A 864 -14.75 -2.12 30.90
C ARG A 864 -15.51 -1.33 31.97
N VAL A 865 -16.30 -0.34 31.58
CA VAL A 865 -17.12 0.48 32.48
C VAL A 865 -18.22 -0.38 33.09
N THR A 866 -18.95 -1.17 32.30
CA THR A 866 -19.98 -2.10 32.80
C THR A 866 -19.39 -3.13 33.76
N ASN A 867 -18.22 -3.70 33.46
CA ASN A 867 -17.54 -4.64 34.36
C ASN A 867 -17.11 -3.96 35.67
N ALA A 868 -16.54 -2.75 35.59
CA ALA A 868 -16.14 -1.98 36.77
C ALA A 868 -17.36 -1.56 37.63
N GLU A 869 -18.46 -1.16 37.01
CA GLU A 869 -19.73 -0.82 37.68
C GLU A 869 -20.35 -2.04 38.37
N GLY A 870 -20.29 -3.22 37.75
CA GLY A 870 -20.73 -4.48 38.35
C GLY A 870 -19.90 -4.83 39.59
N VAL A 871 -18.57 -4.71 39.51
CA VAL A 871 -17.66 -4.94 40.65
C VAL A 871 -17.90 -3.91 41.76
N ASN A 872 -18.01 -2.62 41.44
CA ASN A 872 -18.27 -1.56 42.42
C ASN A 872 -19.63 -1.72 43.10
N THR A 873 -20.65 -2.18 42.37
CA THR A 873 -21.98 -2.46 42.94
C THR A 873 -21.91 -3.63 43.92
N SER A 874 -21.22 -4.71 43.56
CA SER A 874 -21.01 -5.88 44.42
C SER A 874 -20.19 -5.56 45.68
N GLN A 875 -19.12 -4.77 45.53
CA GLN A 875 -18.30 -4.28 46.63
C GLN A 875 -19.10 -3.35 47.54
N SER A 876 -19.90 -2.44 46.98
CA SER A 876 -20.78 -1.55 47.75
C SER A 876 -21.81 -2.34 48.56
N ALA A 877 -22.45 -3.35 47.96
CA ALA A 877 -23.37 -4.24 48.68
C ALA A 877 -22.67 -5.04 49.79
N SER A 878 -21.45 -5.50 49.54
CA SER A 878 -20.62 -6.21 50.53
C SER A 878 -20.20 -5.29 51.67
N ILE A 879 -19.83 -4.03 51.38
CA ILE A 879 -19.51 -3.00 52.36
C ILE A 879 -20.77 -2.64 53.17
N THR A 880 -21.94 -2.48 52.54
CA THR A 880 -23.21 -2.26 53.25
C THR A 880 -23.55 -3.42 54.19
N SER A 881 -23.34 -4.67 53.75
CA SER A 881 -23.53 -5.86 54.58
C SER A 881 -22.53 -5.94 55.73
N LEU A 882 -21.24 -5.68 55.48
CA LEU A 882 -20.20 -5.59 56.51
C LEU A 882 -20.49 -4.48 57.52
N ASN A 883 -20.95 -3.31 57.06
CA ASN A 883 -21.32 -2.19 57.91
C ASN A 883 -22.53 -2.54 58.80
N GLY A 884 -23.51 -3.28 58.27
CA GLY A 884 -24.62 -3.83 59.06
C GLY A 884 -24.18 -4.87 60.11
N ARG A 885 -23.12 -5.63 59.83
CA ARG A 885 -22.56 -6.66 60.72
C ARG A 885 -21.64 -6.10 61.81
N ILE A 886 -20.90 -5.03 61.54
CA ILE A 886 -19.99 -4.39 62.52
C ILE A 886 -20.77 -3.53 63.52
N GLY A 887 -21.98 -3.09 63.18
CA GLY A 887 -22.83 -2.26 64.05
C GLY A 887 -23.73 -3.00 65.04
N SER A 888 -23.81 -4.33 65.04
CA SER A 888 -24.73 -5.08 65.90
C SER A 888 -24.01 -6.22 66.65
N ASN A 889 -24.22 -6.33 67.98
CA ASN A 889 -23.81 -7.49 68.78
C ASN A 889 -24.87 -8.60 68.57
N PRO A 890 -24.67 -9.57 67.67
CA PRO A 890 -25.71 -10.53 67.33
C PRO A 890 -25.95 -11.49 68.50
N ASN A 891 -27.15 -12.04 68.56
CA ASN A 891 -27.38 -13.21 69.40
C ASN A 891 -26.53 -14.37 68.85
N LEU A 892 -25.95 -15.17 69.75
CA LEU A 892 -25.14 -16.35 69.45
C LEU A 892 -25.91 -17.64 69.76
N LEU A 893 -27.17 -17.51 70.19
CA LEU A 893 -28.05 -18.65 70.47
C LEU A 893 -28.84 -19.08 69.22
N PRO A 894 -28.72 -20.35 68.80
CA PRO A 894 -29.44 -20.88 67.64
C PRO A 894 -30.97 -20.73 67.67
N ASN A 895 -31.56 -20.76 68.87
CA ASN A 895 -33.00 -20.74 69.08
C ASN A 895 -33.35 -20.08 70.44
N GLY A 896 -32.83 -18.87 70.69
CA GLY A 896 -33.05 -18.15 71.95
C GLY A 896 -34.46 -17.57 72.13
N GLY A 897 -35.20 -17.39 71.04
CA GLY A 897 -36.61 -16.93 71.04
C GLY A 897 -37.63 -18.06 71.04
N PHE A 898 -37.18 -19.32 70.97
CA PHE A 898 -38.05 -20.52 70.95
C PHE A 898 -39.02 -20.62 69.76
N GLU A 899 -38.78 -19.86 68.68
CA GLU A 899 -39.62 -19.90 67.47
C GLU A 899 -39.61 -21.28 66.80
N ARG A 900 -38.48 -21.98 66.93
CA ARG A 900 -38.30 -23.36 66.46
C ARG A 900 -38.65 -24.40 67.53
N GLY A 901 -39.49 -24.03 68.51
CA GLY A 901 -39.80 -24.88 69.65
C GLY A 901 -38.60 -25.05 70.57
N THR A 902 -38.35 -26.28 71.02
CA THR A 902 -37.25 -26.62 71.95
C THR A 902 -36.01 -27.15 71.24
N ILE A 903 -35.94 -27.09 69.90
CA ILE A 903 -34.78 -27.54 69.12
C ILE A 903 -33.52 -26.78 69.54
N GLY A 904 -32.43 -27.50 69.83
CA GLY A 904 -31.15 -26.95 70.32
C GLY A 904 -31.09 -26.76 71.84
N TRP A 905 -32.16 -27.12 72.56
CA TRP A 905 -32.23 -27.15 74.02
C TRP A 905 -32.45 -28.59 74.50
N ASN A 906 -31.67 -28.99 75.49
CA ASN A 906 -31.64 -30.32 76.09
C ASN A 906 -32.17 -30.27 77.52
N ASN A 907 -32.60 -31.43 78.03
CA ASN A 907 -33.15 -31.61 79.38
C ASN A 907 -34.40 -30.76 79.67
N VAL A 908 -35.30 -30.60 78.68
CA VAL A 908 -36.40 -29.62 78.74
C VAL A 908 -37.54 -29.99 79.71
N GLY A 909 -37.62 -31.26 80.12
CA GLY A 909 -38.56 -31.71 81.16
C GLY A 909 -40.02 -31.36 80.84
N ASN A 910 -40.72 -30.76 81.81
CA ASN A 910 -42.12 -30.34 81.71
C ASN A 910 -42.32 -28.94 81.08
N LEU A 911 -41.26 -28.30 80.58
CA LEU A 911 -41.37 -27.01 79.89
C LEU A 911 -41.75 -27.22 78.42
N ALA A 912 -42.59 -26.34 77.88
CA ALA A 912 -43.00 -26.36 76.48
C ALA A 912 -42.94 -24.96 75.86
N ALA A 913 -42.57 -24.90 74.59
CA ALA A 913 -42.51 -23.65 73.83
C ALA A 913 -43.91 -23.26 73.36
N ASN A 914 -44.55 -22.35 74.08
CA ASN A 914 -45.94 -21.90 73.87
C ASN A 914 -45.99 -20.43 73.44
N SER A 915 -47.13 -19.97 72.93
CA SER A 915 -47.37 -18.56 72.62
C SER A 915 -48.36 -17.95 73.61
N ASN A 916 -48.08 -16.75 74.11
CA ASN A 916 -48.98 -15.98 74.97
C ASN A 916 -48.97 -14.48 74.58
N ILE A 917 -49.55 -13.61 75.40
CA ILE A 917 -49.58 -12.15 75.15
C ILE A 917 -48.19 -11.51 75.07
N TRP A 918 -47.17 -12.21 75.57
CA TRP A 918 -45.77 -11.84 75.52
C TRP A 918 -45.04 -12.51 74.33
N GLY A 919 -45.75 -13.05 73.34
CA GLY A 919 -45.16 -13.73 72.18
C GLY A 919 -44.73 -15.16 72.48
N ARG A 920 -43.69 -15.65 71.81
CA ARG A 920 -43.18 -17.02 72.01
C ARG A 920 -42.38 -17.11 73.31
N VAL A 921 -42.74 -18.07 74.15
CA VAL A 921 -42.16 -18.31 75.48
C VAL A 921 -41.90 -19.79 75.69
N LEU A 922 -40.89 -20.13 76.48
CA LEU A 922 -40.73 -21.48 77.04
C LEU A 922 -41.31 -21.45 78.46
N SER A 923 -42.36 -22.22 78.73
CA SER A 923 -43.06 -22.19 80.03
C SER A 923 -43.58 -23.55 80.49
N GLY A 924 -43.83 -23.71 81.80
CA GLY A 924 -44.38 -24.94 82.39
C GLY A 924 -45.00 -24.76 83.79
N ALA A 925 -45.70 -25.79 84.25
CA ALA A 925 -46.49 -25.85 85.50
C ALA A 925 -45.90 -26.92 86.47
N PRO A 926 -46.44 -27.12 87.70
CA PRO A 926 -45.67 -26.97 88.92
C PRO A 926 -44.44 -27.87 89.10
N ALA A 927 -43.35 -27.26 89.58
CA ALA A 927 -42.10 -27.94 89.93
C ALA A 927 -41.82 -27.86 91.44
N THR A 928 -41.37 -28.97 92.02
CA THR A 928 -41.07 -29.10 93.46
C THR A 928 -39.58 -29.33 93.77
N THR A 929 -38.75 -29.47 92.73
CA THR A 929 -37.30 -29.69 92.82
C THR A 929 -36.53 -28.67 91.99
N ALA A 930 -35.22 -28.58 92.22
CA ALA A 930 -34.31 -27.80 91.38
C ALA A 930 -33.94 -28.57 90.11
N ASP A 931 -33.91 -27.89 88.97
CA ASP A 931 -33.50 -28.48 87.68
C ASP A 931 -33.05 -27.38 86.68
N ARG A 932 -32.46 -27.81 85.56
CA ARG A 932 -31.88 -26.95 84.52
C ARG A 932 -32.08 -27.53 83.11
N ILE A 933 -32.42 -26.66 82.17
CA ILE A 933 -32.27 -26.94 80.73
C ILE A 933 -31.01 -26.29 80.19
N TYR A 934 -30.39 -26.85 79.16
CA TYR A 934 -29.19 -26.26 78.57
C TYR A 934 -29.15 -26.37 77.06
N THR A 935 -28.45 -25.46 76.39
CA THR A 935 -28.24 -25.51 74.94
C THR A 935 -27.27 -26.61 74.53
N ASP A 936 -27.21 -26.92 73.23
CA ASP A 936 -26.02 -27.54 72.62
C ASP A 936 -24.77 -26.66 72.82
N PHE A 937 -23.59 -27.20 72.50
CA PHE A 937 -22.34 -26.44 72.59
C PHE A 937 -22.33 -25.25 71.63
N ILE A 938 -21.93 -24.09 72.14
CA ILE A 938 -21.73 -22.85 71.40
C ILE A 938 -20.26 -22.49 71.49
N ASP A 939 -19.61 -22.29 70.35
CA ASP A 939 -18.19 -21.93 70.32
C ASP A 939 -17.96 -20.50 70.82
N VAL A 940 -16.91 -20.32 71.62
CA VAL A 940 -16.49 -19.03 72.18
C VAL A 940 -14.99 -18.83 72.03
N ALA A 941 -14.57 -17.57 71.91
CA ALA A 941 -13.16 -17.22 71.99
C ALA A 941 -12.68 -17.26 73.45
N ASN A 942 -11.42 -17.63 73.68
CA ASN A 942 -10.79 -17.54 75.00
C ASN A 942 -10.50 -16.07 75.38
N ASN A 943 -10.45 -15.78 76.68
CA ASN A 943 -10.17 -14.43 77.22
C ASN A 943 -11.07 -13.32 76.63
N ALA A 944 -12.29 -13.64 76.21
CA ALA A 944 -13.21 -12.70 75.57
C ALA A 944 -14.43 -12.44 76.46
N PRO A 945 -14.93 -11.19 76.53
CA PRO A 945 -16.13 -10.86 77.29
C PRO A 945 -17.39 -11.32 76.55
N TYR A 946 -18.33 -11.88 77.30
CA TYR A 946 -19.66 -12.26 76.83
C TYR A 946 -20.72 -11.87 77.86
N THR A 947 -21.92 -11.60 77.35
CA THR A 947 -23.11 -11.34 78.14
C THR A 947 -24.24 -12.28 77.74
N LEU A 948 -24.86 -12.94 78.73
CA LEU A 948 -26.11 -13.68 78.61
C LEU A 948 -27.24 -12.85 79.22
N SER A 949 -28.40 -12.79 78.58
CA SER A 949 -29.59 -12.14 79.12
C SER A 949 -30.86 -12.84 78.66
N ALA A 950 -31.95 -12.74 79.44
CA ALA A 950 -33.26 -13.27 79.08
C ALA A 950 -34.36 -12.55 79.86
N ASP A 951 -35.58 -12.56 79.35
CA ASP A 951 -36.74 -12.20 80.17
C ASP A 951 -37.29 -13.45 80.83
N THR A 952 -37.43 -13.39 82.15
CA THR A 952 -37.84 -14.54 82.97
C THR A 952 -39.12 -14.22 83.75
N MET A 953 -39.88 -15.26 84.06
CA MET A 953 -41.10 -15.25 84.87
C MET A 953 -41.02 -16.40 85.88
N LEU A 954 -41.40 -16.16 87.14
CA LEU A 954 -41.48 -17.20 88.15
C LEU A 954 -42.56 -16.86 89.19
N PHE A 955 -43.51 -17.77 89.39
CA PHE A 955 -44.53 -17.71 90.43
C PHE A 955 -44.48 -18.98 91.27
N ALA A 956 -44.61 -18.85 92.59
CA ALA A 956 -44.54 -19.98 93.51
C ALA A 956 -45.39 -19.74 94.76
N SER A 957 -45.64 -20.81 95.54
CA SER A 957 -46.40 -20.75 96.79
C SER A 957 -45.75 -19.91 97.89
N SER A 958 -44.46 -19.57 97.76
CA SER A 958 -43.75 -18.62 98.61
C SER A 958 -42.59 -17.99 97.84
N SER A 959 -42.00 -16.90 98.37
CA SER A 959 -40.86 -16.21 97.75
C SER A 959 -39.51 -16.94 97.89
N SER A 960 -39.46 -18.14 98.48
CA SER A 960 -38.20 -18.89 98.62
C SER A 960 -37.71 -19.52 97.32
N ALA A 961 -38.61 -19.81 96.37
CA ALA A 961 -38.24 -20.32 95.05
C ALA A 961 -37.49 -19.26 94.24
N ALA A 962 -36.51 -19.67 93.44
CA ALA A 962 -35.69 -18.75 92.66
C ALA A 962 -35.35 -19.30 91.26
N SER A 963 -35.02 -18.39 90.34
CA SER A 963 -34.48 -18.72 89.01
C SER A 963 -33.26 -17.87 88.69
N ASN A 964 -32.33 -18.42 87.90
CA ASN A 964 -31.17 -17.71 87.38
C ASN A 964 -30.75 -18.27 86.02
N LEU A 965 -29.89 -17.52 85.35
CA LEU A 965 -29.25 -17.92 84.11
C LEU A 965 -27.84 -18.44 84.42
N ASP A 966 -27.45 -19.53 83.79
CA ASP A 966 -26.15 -20.17 83.99
C ASP A 966 -25.38 -20.25 82.68
N VAL A 967 -24.06 -20.10 82.74
CA VAL A 967 -23.16 -20.35 81.61
C VAL A 967 -22.14 -21.40 82.03
N LEU A 968 -22.25 -22.58 81.42
CA LEU A 968 -21.33 -23.69 81.66
C LEU A 968 -20.23 -23.62 80.60
N ILE A 969 -18.98 -23.47 81.02
CA ILE A 969 -17.83 -23.25 80.15
C ILE A 969 -17.04 -24.55 80.02
N TYR A 970 -16.61 -24.88 78.80
CA TYR A 970 -15.91 -26.11 78.43
C TYR A 970 -14.67 -25.83 77.59
N ASP A 971 -13.70 -26.74 77.64
CA ASP A 971 -12.55 -26.74 76.75
C ASP A 971 -12.92 -27.24 75.34
N ALA A 972 -11.95 -27.24 74.41
CA ALA A 972 -12.17 -27.69 73.03
C ALA A 972 -12.62 -29.15 72.93
N ASN A 973 -12.21 -29.98 73.91
CA ASN A 973 -12.51 -31.41 74.00
C ASN A 973 -13.87 -31.70 74.66
N GLY A 974 -14.57 -30.67 75.15
CA GLY A 974 -15.87 -30.80 75.80
C GLY A 974 -15.78 -31.15 77.29
N ASN A 975 -14.63 -30.98 77.93
CA ASN A 975 -14.50 -31.11 79.39
C ASN A 975 -14.95 -29.82 80.07
N GLY A 976 -15.73 -29.93 81.15
CA GLY A 976 -16.20 -28.77 81.91
C GLY A 976 -15.06 -28.05 82.63
N ILE A 977 -14.97 -26.73 82.46
CA ILE A 977 -14.00 -25.86 83.12
C ILE A 977 -14.61 -25.23 84.36
N THR A 978 -15.72 -24.50 84.20
CA THR A 978 -16.40 -23.79 85.29
C THR A 978 -17.83 -23.45 84.91
N THR A 979 -18.65 -23.05 85.89
CA THR A 979 -19.99 -22.50 85.66
C THR A 979 -20.05 -21.08 86.23
N VAL A 980 -20.56 -20.15 85.43
CA VAL A 980 -20.86 -18.79 85.85
C VAL A 980 -22.37 -18.64 86.00
N SER A 981 -22.83 -18.35 87.21
CA SER A 981 -24.24 -18.19 87.53
C SER A 981 -24.61 -16.72 87.69
N GLY A 982 -25.76 -16.33 87.13
CA GLY A 982 -26.37 -15.03 87.34
C GLY A 982 -26.97 -14.85 88.72
N ALA A 983 -27.41 -13.62 89.01
CA ALA A 983 -28.13 -13.32 90.25
C ALA A 983 -29.44 -14.14 90.33
N ALA A 984 -29.67 -14.78 91.48
CA ALA A 984 -30.92 -15.48 91.75
C ALA A 984 -32.08 -14.49 91.90
N ARG A 985 -33.16 -14.72 91.15
CA ARG A 985 -34.40 -13.95 91.23
C ARG A 985 -35.47 -14.75 91.97
N ASN A 986 -35.82 -14.31 93.16
CA ASN A 986 -36.85 -14.90 94.01
C ASN A 986 -38.24 -14.76 93.37
N ALA A 987 -39.12 -15.73 93.60
CA ALA A 987 -40.42 -15.88 92.93
C ALA A 987 -41.41 -14.72 93.19
N ASN A 988 -42.48 -14.71 92.38
CA ASN A 988 -43.57 -13.73 92.27
C ASN A 988 -43.23 -12.50 91.41
N PHE A 989 -42.66 -12.76 90.23
CA PHE A 989 -42.45 -11.75 89.19
C PHE A 989 -42.84 -12.28 87.80
N ASP A 990 -43.25 -11.35 86.94
CA ASP A 990 -43.63 -11.61 85.54
C ASP A 990 -42.59 -11.02 84.56
N TYR A 991 -42.83 -11.24 83.27
CA TYR A 991 -42.16 -10.52 82.19
C TYR A 991 -42.45 -9.01 82.26
N ASP A 992 -41.57 -8.22 81.64
CA ASP A 992 -41.64 -6.77 81.62
C ASP A 992 -41.42 -6.23 80.20
N ALA A 993 -42.04 -5.09 79.88
CA ALA A 993 -41.91 -4.41 78.58
C ALA A 993 -40.76 -3.37 78.54
N THR A 994 -40.16 -3.03 79.69
CA THR A 994 -39.17 -1.96 79.85
C THR A 994 -37.70 -2.44 79.88
N ASP A 995 -37.44 -3.70 79.51
CA ASP A 995 -36.12 -4.38 79.57
C ASP A 995 -35.52 -4.50 81.00
N ALA A 996 -36.28 -4.17 82.06
CA ALA A 996 -35.79 -4.25 83.44
C ALA A 996 -35.55 -5.71 83.88
N SER A 997 -36.40 -6.63 83.43
CA SER A 997 -36.26 -8.08 83.68
C SER A 997 -34.95 -8.63 83.09
N ARG A 998 -34.60 -8.22 81.87
CA ARG A 998 -33.35 -8.54 81.16
C ARG A 998 -32.10 -7.99 81.85
N GLN A 999 -32.14 -6.76 82.35
CA GLN A 999 -31.01 -6.17 83.09
C GLN A 999 -30.78 -6.85 84.45
N ASN A 1000 -31.85 -7.35 85.08
CA ASN A 1000 -31.78 -8.05 86.36
C ASN A 1000 -31.33 -9.52 86.23
N SER A 1001 -31.61 -10.18 85.11
CA SER A 1001 -31.24 -11.58 84.87
C SER A 1001 -29.89 -11.76 84.18
N LYS A 1002 -29.25 -10.68 83.71
CA LYS A 1002 -28.03 -10.76 82.89
C LYS A 1002 -26.85 -11.39 83.63
N VAL A 1003 -26.00 -12.06 82.86
CA VAL A 1003 -24.73 -12.64 83.32
C VAL A 1003 -23.65 -12.12 82.40
N THR A 1004 -22.70 -11.35 82.93
CA THR A 1004 -21.54 -10.87 82.16
C THR A 1004 -20.28 -11.48 82.72
N PHE A 1005 -19.46 -12.06 81.85
CA PHE A 1005 -18.24 -12.77 82.24
C PHE A 1005 -17.19 -12.70 81.14
N THR A 1006 -15.95 -13.01 81.49
CA THR A 1006 -14.86 -13.22 80.52
C THR A 1006 -14.50 -14.69 80.53
N THR A 1007 -14.39 -15.31 79.35
CA THR A 1007 -14.03 -16.72 79.23
C THR A 1007 -12.58 -16.96 79.72
N PRO A 1008 -12.30 -18.04 80.47
CA PRO A 1008 -10.93 -18.45 80.82
C PRO A 1008 -10.05 -18.74 79.59
N SER A 1009 -8.73 -18.78 79.78
CA SER A 1009 -7.74 -18.94 78.69
C SER A 1009 -7.84 -20.26 77.90
N ASN A 1010 -8.39 -21.31 78.51
CA ASN A 1010 -8.60 -22.64 77.90
C ASN A 1010 -10.04 -22.89 77.44
N ALA A 1011 -10.93 -21.89 77.53
CA ALA A 1011 -12.32 -22.03 77.09
C ALA A 1011 -12.43 -22.02 75.56
N ALA A 1012 -13.22 -22.95 75.03
CA ALA A 1012 -13.54 -23.01 73.61
C ALA A 1012 -15.04 -23.12 73.34
N LYS A 1013 -15.82 -23.64 74.30
CA LYS A 1013 -17.25 -23.89 74.17
C LYS A 1013 -18.01 -23.45 75.42
N VAL A 1014 -19.26 -23.06 75.26
CA VAL A 1014 -20.19 -22.84 76.37
C VAL A 1014 -21.51 -23.56 76.12
N ARG A 1015 -22.26 -23.81 77.21
CA ARG A 1015 -23.69 -24.12 77.18
C ARG A 1015 -24.42 -23.09 78.02
N ILE A 1016 -25.54 -22.59 77.49
CA ILE A 1016 -26.41 -21.67 78.22
C ILE A 1016 -27.45 -22.48 78.97
N GLY A 1017 -27.54 -22.27 80.28
CA GLY A 1017 -28.45 -22.94 81.18
C GLY A 1017 -29.56 -22.01 81.67
N LEU A 1018 -30.82 -22.49 81.64
CA LEU A 1018 -31.93 -21.82 82.33
C LEU A 1018 -32.28 -22.67 83.55
N TYR A 1019 -32.07 -22.11 84.74
CA TYR A 1019 -32.13 -22.84 86.00
C TYR A 1019 -33.24 -22.33 86.91
N TRP A 1020 -33.84 -23.26 87.65
CA TRP A 1020 -34.79 -22.95 88.72
C TRP A 1020 -34.61 -23.83 89.93
N ASN A 1021 -35.02 -23.32 91.08
CA ASN A 1021 -35.02 -24.05 92.33
C ASN A 1021 -36.27 -23.70 93.15
N ALA A 1022 -36.99 -24.73 93.57
CA ALA A 1022 -38.22 -24.64 94.34
C ALA A 1022 -37.97 -24.25 95.82
N ASN A 1023 -36.81 -24.56 96.41
CA ASN A 1023 -36.43 -24.22 97.80
C ASN A 1023 -37.57 -24.43 98.83
N GLY A 1024 -38.20 -25.61 98.79
CA GLY A 1024 -39.30 -25.98 99.69
C GLY A 1024 -40.66 -25.35 99.38
N ALA A 1025 -40.77 -24.47 98.37
CA ALA A 1025 -42.04 -23.99 97.82
C ALA A 1025 -42.50 -24.85 96.64
N THR A 1026 -43.74 -24.67 96.19
CA THR A 1026 -44.23 -25.22 94.91
C THR A 1026 -44.19 -24.11 93.88
N ILE A 1027 -43.33 -24.23 92.86
CA ILE A 1027 -43.36 -23.33 91.69
C ILE A 1027 -44.69 -23.58 90.99
N THR A 1028 -45.53 -22.58 90.81
CA THR A 1028 -46.84 -22.71 90.14
C THR A 1028 -46.73 -22.42 88.65
N SER A 1029 -45.82 -21.52 88.26
CA SER A 1029 -45.52 -21.20 86.86
C SER A 1029 -44.09 -20.72 86.72
N ILE A 1030 -43.42 -21.14 85.65
CA ILE A 1030 -42.09 -20.67 85.27
C ILE A 1030 -42.07 -20.39 83.78
N GLY A 1031 -41.31 -19.37 83.37
CA GLY A 1031 -41.04 -19.19 81.95
C GLY A 1031 -39.84 -18.32 81.62
N PHE A 1032 -39.34 -18.53 80.40
CA PHE A 1032 -38.20 -17.86 79.81
C PHE A 1032 -38.54 -17.45 78.38
N ARG A 1033 -38.10 -16.26 77.96
CA ARG A 1033 -38.24 -15.81 76.58
C ARG A 1033 -37.06 -14.94 76.19
N GLN A 1034 -36.87 -14.84 74.88
CA GLN A 1034 -35.91 -13.89 74.31
C GLN A 1034 -34.51 -14.01 74.94
N VAL A 1035 -34.02 -15.25 75.03
CA VAL A 1035 -32.68 -15.54 75.56
C VAL A 1035 -31.66 -15.07 74.52
N LYS A 1036 -30.75 -14.21 74.93
CA LYS A 1036 -29.67 -13.67 74.09
C LYS A 1036 -28.32 -13.92 74.74
N PHE A 1037 -27.44 -14.59 74.02
CA PHE A 1037 -26.03 -14.70 74.35
C PHE A 1037 -25.25 -13.87 73.33
N GLU A 1038 -24.41 -12.94 73.76
CA GLU A 1038 -23.71 -12.04 72.85
C GLU A 1038 -22.30 -11.75 73.32
N ARG A 1039 -21.44 -11.36 72.38
CA ARG A 1039 -20.06 -10.94 72.69
C ARG A 1039 -20.06 -9.48 73.15
N GLY A 1040 -19.26 -9.18 74.17
CA GLY A 1040 -19.20 -7.86 74.82
C GLY A 1040 -19.66 -7.90 76.27
N SER A 1041 -19.54 -6.76 76.97
CA SER A 1041 -19.82 -6.65 78.41
C SER A 1041 -21.18 -5.99 78.73
N VAL A 1042 -21.99 -5.73 77.71
CA VAL A 1042 -23.25 -5.00 77.83
C VAL A 1042 -24.36 -5.81 77.19
N ALA A 1043 -25.40 -6.11 77.97
CA ALA A 1043 -26.61 -6.74 77.45
C ALA A 1043 -27.35 -5.75 76.53
N THR A 1044 -27.55 -6.14 75.28
CA THR A 1044 -28.36 -5.40 74.31
C THR A 1044 -29.77 -6.00 74.22
N ARG A 1045 -30.68 -5.26 73.57
CA ARG A 1045 -32.05 -5.74 73.35
C ARG A 1045 -32.05 -7.06 72.57
N TYR A 1046 -33.02 -7.93 72.85
CA TYR A 1046 -33.13 -9.20 72.16
C TYR A 1046 -33.20 -9.03 70.64
N SER A 1047 -32.47 -9.90 69.96
CA SER A 1047 -32.42 -10.03 68.51
C SER A 1047 -32.36 -11.52 68.18
N ALA A 1048 -32.98 -11.94 67.06
CA ALA A 1048 -33.34 -13.35 66.83
C ALA A 1048 -32.21 -14.19 66.20
N GLU A 1049 -30.99 -13.66 66.10
CA GLU A 1049 -30.04 -14.20 65.13
C GLU A 1049 -29.33 -15.48 65.57
N SER A 1050 -29.51 -16.53 64.77
CA SER A 1050 -28.44 -17.45 64.35
C SER A 1050 -28.49 -17.75 62.84
N ALA A 1051 -29.49 -17.21 62.15
CA ALA A 1051 -29.71 -17.35 60.71
C ALA A 1051 -28.66 -16.61 59.85
N LEU A 1052 -27.94 -15.62 60.42
CA LEU A 1052 -27.00 -14.78 59.67
C LEU A 1052 -25.79 -15.54 59.09
N THR A 1053 -25.40 -16.69 59.65
CA THR A 1053 -24.24 -17.46 59.16
C THR A 1053 -24.62 -18.37 57.98
N ALA A 1054 -25.82 -18.96 58.02
CA ALA A 1054 -26.33 -19.78 56.92
C ALA A 1054 -26.72 -18.91 55.71
N ASP A 1055 -27.35 -17.75 55.95
CA ASP A 1055 -27.72 -16.81 54.89
C ASP A 1055 -26.49 -16.12 54.27
N ALA A 1056 -25.44 -15.84 55.04
CA ALA A 1056 -24.18 -15.29 54.49
C ALA A 1056 -23.42 -16.31 53.62
N THR A 1057 -23.49 -17.61 53.96
CA THR A 1057 -22.86 -18.67 53.16
C THR A 1057 -23.66 -18.92 51.88
N ALA A 1058 -25.00 -18.94 51.96
CA ALA A 1058 -25.88 -19.05 50.80
C ALA A 1058 -25.74 -17.83 49.88
N LEU A 1059 -25.65 -16.62 50.43
CA LEU A 1059 -25.45 -15.39 49.67
C LEU A 1059 -24.05 -15.35 49.04
N SER A 1060 -23.00 -15.73 49.77
CA SER A 1060 -21.63 -15.82 49.22
C SER A 1060 -21.53 -16.87 48.09
N SER A 1061 -22.21 -18.00 48.25
CA SER A 1061 -22.29 -19.04 47.21
C SER A 1061 -23.09 -18.56 45.99
N LEU A 1062 -24.20 -17.85 46.21
CA LEU A 1062 -25.00 -17.27 45.14
C LEU A 1062 -24.24 -16.16 44.41
N THR A 1063 -23.54 -15.28 45.13
CA THR A 1063 -22.66 -14.25 44.55
C THR A 1063 -21.56 -14.89 43.73
N THR A 1064 -20.87 -15.90 44.26
CA THR A 1064 -19.80 -16.61 43.52
C THR A 1064 -20.37 -17.26 42.25
N THR A 1065 -21.55 -17.89 42.34
CA THR A 1065 -22.21 -18.52 41.19
C THR A 1065 -22.64 -17.49 40.15
N VAL A 1066 -23.24 -16.37 40.56
CA VAL A 1066 -23.67 -15.28 39.67
C VAL A 1066 -22.47 -14.59 39.01
N THR A 1067 -21.36 -14.41 39.73
CA THR A 1067 -20.11 -13.89 39.16
C THR A 1067 -19.50 -14.87 38.15
N GLN A 1068 -19.43 -16.16 38.47
CA GLN A 1068 -18.94 -17.18 37.55
C GLN A 1068 -19.81 -17.27 36.29
N GLN A 1069 -21.14 -17.20 36.44
CA GLN A 1069 -22.08 -17.16 35.34
C GLN A 1069 -21.92 -15.89 34.51
N GLY A 1070 -21.76 -14.71 35.13
CA GLY A 1070 -21.47 -13.46 34.44
C GLY A 1070 -20.19 -13.52 33.60
N ASN A 1071 -19.10 -14.03 34.17
CA ASN A 1071 -17.84 -14.23 33.44
C ASN A 1071 -18.01 -15.19 32.26
N THR A 1072 -18.78 -16.27 32.45
CA THR A 1072 -19.08 -17.24 31.40
C THR A 1072 -19.92 -16.60 30.28
N ILE A 1073 -20.92 -15.80 30.63
CA ILE A 1073 -21.78 -15.08 29.67
C ILE A 1073 -20.96 -14.04 28.88
N THR A 1074 -20.06 -13.31 29.53
CA THR A 1074 -19.16 -12.35 28.84
C THR A 1074 -18.19 -13.06 27.91
N SER A 1075 -17.63 -14.20 28.33
CA SER A 1075 -16.77 -15.05 27.48
C SER A 1075 -17.55 -15.61 26.28
N GLN A 1076 -18.79 -16.07 26.49
CA GLN A 1076 -19.67 -16.51 25.42
C GLN A 1076 -20.05 -15.35 24.49
N GLY A 1077 -20.33 -14.15 25.01
CA GLY A 1077 -20.61 -12.96 24.23
C GLY A 1077 -19.43 -12.55 23.34
N THR A 1078 -18.22 -12.53 23.89
CA THR A 1078 -16.99 -12.25 23.12
C THR A 1078 -16.70 -13.33 22.06
N ALA A 1079 -16.95 -14.60 22.37
CA ALA A 1079 -16.85 -15.69 21.39
C ALA A 1079 -17.91 -15.57 20.29
N ILE A 1080 -19.16 -15.23 20.62
CA ILE A 1080 -20.24 -14.99 19.67
C ILE A 1080 -19.92 -13.81 18.76
N THR A 1081 -19.43 -12.68 19.30
CA THR A 1081 -19.00 -11.53 18.49
C THR A 1081 -17.83 -11.88 17.59
N SER A 1082 -16.86 -12.65 18.10
CA SER A 1082 -15.73 -13.13 17.29
C SER A 1082 -16.19 -14.07 16.16
N LEU A 1083 -17.16 -14.95 16.44
CA LEU A 1083 -17.78 -15.82 15.44
C LEU A 1083 -18.59 -15.00 14.42
N GLN A 1084 -19.36 -14.00 14.86
CA GLN A 1084 -20.09 -13.10 13.97
C GLN A 1084 -19.14 -12.35 13.04
N ASN A 1085 -18.03 -11.82 13.56
CA ASN A 1085 -17.00 -11.15 12.77
C ASN A 1085 -16.29 -12.12 11.82
N ALA A 1086 -15.98 -13.34 12.27
CA ALA A 1086 -15.34 -14.36 11.44
C ALA A 1086 -16.26 -14.87 10.32
N VAL A 1087 -17.55 -15.01 10.59
CA VAL A 1087 -18.56 -15.39 9.59
C VAL A 1087 -18.86 -14.24 8.65
N GLY A 1088 -18.93 -12.99 9.14
CA GLY A 1088 -19.05 -11.78 8.31
C GLY A 1088 -17.90 -11.65 7.32
N ASN A 1089 -16.65 -11.74 7.80
CA ASN A 1089 -15.46 -11.65 6.95
C ASN A 1089 -15.31 -12.83 5.96
N LYS A 1090 -15.86 -14.00 6.29
CA LYS A 1090 -15.90 -15.15 5.36
C LYS A 1090 -17.05 -15.07 4.34
N ALA A 1091 -18.02 -14.20 4.57
CA ALA A 1091 -19.17 -13.94 3.69
C ALA A 1091 -19.06 -12.59 2.94
N ASP A 1092 -17.91 -11.92 2.99
CA ASP A 1092 -17.72 -10.63 2.31
C ASP A 1092 -17.72 -10.77 0.79
N ALA A 1093 -18.20 -9.72 0.11
CA ALA A 1093 -18.26 -9.62 -1.34
C ALA A 1093 -16.91 -9.88 -2.03
N SER A 1094 -15.79 -9.74 -1.32
CA SER A 1094 -14.44 -10.08 -1.79
C SER A 1094 -14.23 -11.59 -1.96
N ALA A 1095 -14.76 -12.44 -1.06
CA ALA A 1095 -14.68 -13.89 -1.18
C ALA A 1095 -15.57 -14.40 -2.33
N LEU A 1096 -16.76 -13.84 -2.47
CA LEU A 1096 -17.67 -14.12 -3.59
C LEU A 1096 -17.07 -13.63 -4.92
N SER A 1097 -16.46 -12.44 -4.94
CA SER A 1097 -15.75 -11.89 -6.09
C SER A 1097 -14.54 -12.74 -6.46
N THR A 1098 -13.74 -13.17 -5.47
CA THR A 1098 -12.58 -14.05 -5.68
C THR A 1098 -13.01 -15.40 -6.25
N LEU A 1099 -14.11 -15.97 -5.74
CA LEU A 1099 -14.67 -17.20 -6.28
C LEU A 1099 -15.18 -16.99 -7.71
N ASN A 1100 -15.88 -15.89 -7.98
CA ASN A 1100 -16.38 -15.54 -9.31
C ASN A 1100 -15.23 -15.36 -10.30
N THR A 1101 -14.18 -14.62 -9.93
CA THR A 1101 -12.96 -14.47 -10.73
C THR A 1101 -12.24 -15.79 -10.97
N LYS A 1102 -12.12 -16.67 -9.96
CA LYS A 1102 -11.52 -18.00 -10.15
C LYS A 1102 -12.35 -18.87 -11.10
N VAL A 1103 -13.66 -18.81 -10.99
CA VAL A 1103 -14.59 -19.53 -11.86
C VAL A 1103 -14.51 -19.00 -13.30
N ASP A 1104 -14.52 -17.69 -13.50
CA ASP A 1104 -14.39 -17.05 -14.82
C ASP A 1104 -13.03 -17.34 -15.48
N ASN A 1105 -11.95 -17.30 -14.70
CA ASN A 1105 -10.61 -17.64 -15.18
C ASN A 1105 -10.52 -19.13 -15.56
N ASN A 1106 -11.12 -20.03 -14.78
CA ASN A 1106 -11.17 -21.45 -15.12
C ASN A 1106 -12.02 -21.72 -16.37
N TYR A 1107 -13.17 -21.06 -16.53
CA TYR A 1107 -13.98 -21.17 -17.75
C TYR A 1107 -13.21 -20.67 -18.98
N THR A 1108 -12.52 -19.54 -18.86
CA THR A 1108 -11.70 -18.99 -19.95
C THR A 1108 -10.52 -19.88 -20.29
N ALA A 1109 -9.83 -20.43 -19.28
CA ALA A 1109 -8.72 -21.36 -19.48
C ALA A 1109 -9.20 -22.68 -20.12
N GLN A 1110 -10.34 -23.23 -19.70
CA GLN A 1110 -10.94 -24.40 -20.32
C GLN A 1110 -11.40 -24.12 -21.75
N ALA A 1111 -12.02 -22.97 -22.03
CA ALA A 1111 -12.41 -22.57 -23.37
C ALA A 1111 -11.20 -22.46 -24.30
N ASN A 1112 -10.12 -21.81 -23.85
CA ASN A 1112 -8.86 -21.71 -24.59
C ASN A 1112 -8.22 -23.09 -24.82
N ALA A 1113 -8.23 -23.97 -23.81
CA ALA A 1113 -7.74 -25.34 -23.95
C ALA A 1113 -8.57 -26.13 -24.98
N ILE A 1114 -9.90 -25.99 -24.98
CA ILE A 1114 -10.79 -26.60 -25.97
C ILE A 1114 -10.50 -26.05 -27.38
N THR A 1115 -10.36 -24.74 -27.54
CA THR A 1115 -10.01 -24.11 -28.83
C THR A 1115 -8.64 -24.58 -29.32
N GLN A 1116 -7.65 -24.72 -28.43
CA GLN A 1116 -6.34 -25.26 -28.79
C GLN A 1116 -6.38 -26.75 -29.14
N VAL A 1117 -7.20 -27.55 -28.46
CA VAL A 1117 -7.41 -28.97 -28.79
C VAL A 1117 -8.12 -29.10 -30.14
N GLN A 1118 -9.12 -28.28 -30.43
CA GLN A 1118 -9.79 -28.21 -31.73
C GLN A 1118 -8.82 -27.83 -32.85
N ALA A 1119 -7.97 -26.82 -32.62
CA ALA A 1119 -6.96 -26.39 -33.58
C ALA A 1119 -5.85 -27.43 -33.79
N ARG A 1120 -5.43 -28.15 -32.74
CA ARG A 1120 -4.37 -29.17 -32.82
C ARG A 1120 -4.83 -30.49 -33.42
N THR A 1121 -6.11 -30.83 -33.30
CA THR A 1121 -6.63 -32.12 -33.77
C THR A 1121 -7.08 -32.09 -35.23
N ASN A 1122 -7.28 -30.90 -35.83
CA ASN A 1122 -7.75 -30.74 -37.21
C ASN A 1122 -9.03 -31.56 -37.51
N ILE A 1123 -9.82 -31.85 -36.47
CA ILE A 1123 -11.07 -32.61 -36.57
C ILE A 1123 -12.13 -31.65 -37.12
N ARG A 1124 -12.33 -31.66 -38.43
CA ARG A 1124 -13.54 -31.09 -39.03
C ARG A 1124 -14.67 -32.10 -38.82
N ASN A 1125 -15.76 -31.68 -38.19
CA ASN A 1125 -16.92 -32.54 -38.02
C ASN A 1125 -17.48 -32.91 -39.40
N ASN A 1126 -17.83 -34.19 -39.62
CA ASN A 1126 -18.58 -34.59 -40.79
C ASN A 1126 -19.98 -33.97 -40.70
N LEU A 1127 -20.25 -32.98 -41.54
CA LEU A 1127 -21.53 -32.25 -41.55
C LEU A 1127 -22.64 -33.03 -42.27
N LEU A 1128 -22.29 -34.11 -42.98
CA LEU A 1128 -23.23 -34.93 -43.71
C LEU A 1128 -24.04 -35.81 -42.73
N PRO A 1129 -25.37 -35.60 -42.60
CA PRO A 1129 -26.19 -36.41 -41.72
C PRO A 1129 -26.17 -37.87 -42.19
N ASN A 1130 -25.86 -38.79 -41.27
CA ASN A 1130 -25.79 -40.22 -41.57
C ASN A 1130 -24.77 -40.57 -42.69
N GLY A 1131 -23.66 -39.83 -42.78
CA GLY A 1131 -22.63 -40.04 -43.81
C GLY A 1131 -21.87 -41.37 -43.74
N GLY A 1132 -21.82 -42.03 -42.57
CA GLY A 1132 -21.28 -43.40 -42.42
C GLY A 1132 -22.37 -44.47 -42.37
N PHE A 1133 -23.61 -44.12 -42.73
CA PHE A 1133 -24.76 -45.01 -42.80
C PHE A 1133 -25.12 -45.71 -41.45
N GLU A 1134 -24.73 -45.11 -40.32
CA GLU A 1134 -24.95 -45.63 -38.97
C GLU A 1134 -26.44 -45.74 -38.60
N LYS A 1135 -27.27 -44.87 -39.20
CA LYS A 1135 -28.72 -44.79 -39.03
C LYS A 1135 -29.50 -45.48 -40.16
N GLY A 1136 -28.82 -46.24 -41.04
CA GLY A 1136 -29.43 -46.97 -42.16
C GLY A 1136 -29.21 -46.29 -43.50
N ARG A 1137 -29.95 -46.72 -44.53
CA ARG A 1137 -29.80 -46.22 -45.91
C ARG A 1137 -30.32 -44.78 -46.05
N TRP A 1138 -29.75 -44.04 -46.98
CA TRP A 1138 -30.40 -42.85 -47.53
C TRP A 1138 -31.66 -43.24 -48.31
N THR A 1139 -32.74 -42.48 -48.16
CA THR A 1139 -34.10 -42.90 -48.53
C THR A 1139 -34.73 -42.11 -49.68
N GLN A 1140 -34.14 -41.00 -50.12
CA GLN A 1140 -34.78 -40.05 -51.04
C GLN A 1140 -34.29 -40.11 -52.50
N GLY A 1141 -34.19 -41.30 -53.12
CA GLY A 1141 -33.70 -41.46 -54.51
C GLY A 1141 -34.65 -42.16 -55.48
N GLU A 1142 -34.26 -42.21 -56.75
CA GLU A 1142 -35.08 -42.70 -57.88
C GLU A 1142 -35.00 -44.23 -58.06
N ALA A 1143 -34.03 -44.90 -57.45
CA ALA A 1143 -33.79 -46.34 -57.63
C ALA A 1143 -34.23 -47.16 -56.41
N SER A 1144 -35.03 -48.20 -56.66
CA SER A 1144 -35.38 -49.19 -55.62
C SER A 1144 -34.30 -50.27 -55.52
N ALA A 1145 -34.10 -50.84 -54.31
CA ALA A 1145 -33.20 -51.97 -54.00
C ALA A 1145 -31.76 -51.67 -53.49
N PHE A 1146 -31.50 -50.48 -52.94
CA PHE A 1146 -30.31 -50.24 -52.09
C PHE A 1146 -30.48 -50.77 -50.66
N ALA A 1147 -29.41 -51.38 -50.13
CA ALA A 1147 -29.28 -51.88 -48.77
C ALA A 1147 -27.99 -51.36 -48.12
N VAL A 1148 -27.94 -51.36 -46.79
CA VAL A 1148 -26.71 -51.08 -46.03
C VAL A 1148 -26.25 -52.37 -45.39
N GLY A 1149 -24.95 -52.64 -45.43
CA GLY A 1149 -24.33 -53.79 -44.78
C GLY A 1149 -22.94 -53.46 -44.26
N ASP A 1150 -22.43 -54.35 -43.43
CA ASP A 1150 -21.09 -54.23 -42.88
C ASP A 1150 -20.13 -55.13 -43.68
N GLY A 1151 -19.08 -54.55 -44.25
CA GLY A 1151 -18.06 -55.25 -45.04
C GLY A 1151 -16.64 -55.05 -44.49
N GLY A 1152 -15.63 -55.62 -45.15
CA GLY A 1152 -14.21 -55.50 -44.75
C GLY A 1152 -13.63 -54.09 -44.76
N TRP A 1153 -14.38 -53.11 -45.27
CA TRP A 1153 -14.02 -51.69 -45.34
C TRP A 1153 -14.91 -50.80 -44.46
N GLY A 1154 -15.70 -51.41 -43.57
CA GLY A 1154 -16.69 -50.72 -42.75
C GLY A 1154 -18.11 -50.83 -43.31
N ARG A 1155 -19.02 -50.04 -42.74
CA ARG A 1155 -20.44 -50.00 -43.14
C ARG A 1155 -20.58 -49.29 -44.48
N ASN A 1156 -21.18 -49.95 -45.47
CA ASN A 1156 -21.36 -49.40 -46.81
C ASN A 1156 -22.79 -49.59 -47.32
N MET A 1157 -23.18 -48.73 -48.26
CA MET A 1157 -24.45 -48.84 -48.98
C MET A 1157 -24.21 -49.48 -50.35
N TYR A 1158 -24.94 -50.53 -50.68
CA TYR A 1158 -24.79 -51.28 -51.92
C TYR A 1158 -26.13 -51.60 -52.57
N HIS A 1159 -26.14 -51.75 -53.89
CA HIS A 1159 -27.33 -52.16 -54.62
C HIS A 1159 -27.48 -53.70 -54.56
N SER A 1160 -28.62 -54.20 -54.09
CA SER A 1160 -28.83 -55.63 -53.86
C SER A 1160 -29.05 -56.46 -55.15
N ASN A 1161 -29.36 -55.81 -56.28
CA ASN A 1161 -29.43 -56.43 -57.61
C ASN A 1161 -28.82 -55.52 -58.70
N PRO A 1162 -27.48 -55.41 -58.82
CA PRO A 1162 -26.83 -54.37 -59.61
C PRO A 1162 -27.16 -54.40 -61.12
N GLY A 1163 -27.66 -55.53 -61.64
CA GLY A 1163 -28.06 -55.67 -63.05
C GLY A 1163 -29.40 -55.00 -63.43
N SER A 1164 -30.14 -54.42 -62.46
CA SER A 1164 -31.44 -53.78 -62.72
C SER A 1164 -31.39 -52.26 -62.86
N ILE A 1165 -30.21 -51.63 -62.75
CA ILE A 1165 -30.05 -50.19 -62.90
C ILE A 1165 -30.05 -49.85 -64.40
N ASN A 1166 -31.25 -49.62 -64.96
CA ASN A 1166 -31.44 -49.26 -66.38
C ASN A 1166 -31.89 -47.80 -66.50
N GLY A 1167 -30.94 -46.86 -66.57
CA GLY A 1167 -31.22 -45.43 -66.77
C GLY A 1167 -30.32 -44.53 -65.91
N GLY A 1168 -29.95 -43.36 -66.43
CA GLY A 1168 -29.20 -42.34 -65.67
C GLY A 1168 -30.13 -41.52 -64.79
N GLY A 1169 -29.80 -41.38 -63.50
CA GLY A 1169 -30.60 -40.68 -62.48
C GLY A 1169 -29.93 -40.71 -61.09
N HIS A 1170 -30.48 -39.97 -60.11
CA HIS A 1170 -29.95 -39.91 -58.74
C HIS A 1170 -30.48 -41.10 -57.93
N ALA A 1171 -29.62 -42.09 -57.70
CA ALA A 1171 -30.04 -43.38 -57.17
C ALA A 1171 -30.54 -43.33 -55.70
N VAL A 1172 -29.92 -42.48 -54.87
CA VAL A 1172 -30.19 -42.27 -53.42
C VAL A 1172 -29.73 -40.87 -53.01
N ASN A 1173 -30.51 -40.15 -52.19
CA ASN A 1173 -30.16 -38.82 -51.66
C ASN A 1173 -30.19 -38.79 -50.12
N SER A 1174 -29.26 -38.07 -49.50
CA SER A 1174 -29.27 -37.77 -48.07
C SER A 1174 -30.38 -36.78 -47.72
N ASP A 1175 -30.69 -36.64 -46.42
CA ASP A 1175 -31.50 -35.51 -45.95
C ASP A 1175 -30.73 -34.18 -46.12
N SER A 1176 -31.45 -33.09 -46.37
CA SER A 1176 -30.87 -31.74 -46.43
C SER A 1176 -30.39 -31.27 -45.05
N PHE A 1177 -29.32 -30.49 -45.01
CA PHE A 1177 -28.76 -29.91 -43.79
C PHE A 1177 -28.33 -28.47 -44.01
N ASP A 1178 -28.25 -27.71 -42.92
CA ASP A 1178 -27.93 -26.28 -42.98
C ASP A 1178 -26.46 -26.05 -43.33
N VAL A 1179 -26.24 -25.09 -44.23
CA VAL A 1179 -24.91 -24.60 -44.67
C VAL A 1179 -24.87 -23.08 -44.62
N PHE A 1180 -23.68 -22.50 -44.43
CA PHE A 1180 -23.44 -21.07 -44.35
C PHE A 1180 -23.10 -20.50 -45.73
N ALA A 1181 -23.69 -19.34 -46.04
CA ALA A 1181 -23.44 -18.66 -47.31
C ALA A 1181 -21.99 -18.16 -47.39
N GLY A 1182 -21.31 -18.41 -48.52
CA GLY A 1182 -19.94 -17.96 -48.77
C GLY A 1182 -18.83 -18.90 -48.24
N GLU A 1183 -19.20 -19.95 -47.51
CA GLU A 1183 -18.26 -20.97 -47.01
C GLU A 1183 -17.99 -22.06 -48.05
N THR A 1184 -16.77 -22.60 -48.05
CA THR A 1184 -16.39 -23.70 -48.95
C THR A 1184 -16.60 -25.04 -48.26
N TYR A 1185 -17.52 -25.85 -48.80
CA TYR A 1185 -17.78 -27.21 -48.33
C TYR A 1185 -17.11 -28.24 -49.23
N THR A 1186 -16.47 -29.23 -48.62
CA THR A 1186 -15.84 -30.35 -49.34
C THR A 1186 -16.59 -31.63 -49.00
N VAL A 1187 -17.05 -32.35 -50.03
CA VAL A 1187 -17.56 -33.71 -49.89
C VAL A 1187 -16.53 -34.69 -50.43
N GLY A 1188 -16.27 -35.76 -49.68
CA GLY A 1188 -15.47 -36.90 -50.12
C GLY A 1188 -16.31 -38.16 -50.02
N ALA A 1189 -16.17 -39.06 -51.00
CA ALA A 1189 -16.87 -40.35 -51.00
C ALA A 1189 -16.01 -41.41 -51.69
N ASP A 1190 -15.95 -42.61 -51.09
CA ASP A 1190 -15.38 -43.80 -51.71
C ASP A 1190 -16.47 -44.51 -52.53
N MET A 1191 -16.24 -44.67 -53.83
CA MET A 1191 -17.21 -45.24 -54.76
C MET A 1191 -16.66 -46.46 -55.50
N LEU A 1192 -17.49 -47.50 -55.64
CA LEU A 1192 -17.21 -48.71 -56.41
C LEU A 1192 -18.31 -48.97 -57.43
N LEU A 1193 -17.94 -49.18 -58.69
CA LEU A 1193 -18.84 -49.66 -59.74
C LEU A 1193 -18.29 -50.94 -60.35
N ILE A 1194 -19.07 -52.02 -60.27
CA ILE A 1194 -18.79 -53.29 -60.94
C ILE A 1194 -19.85 -53.52 -62.02
N ALA A 1195 -19.51 -53.21 -63.28
CA ALA A 1195 -20.41 -53.35 -64.42
C ALA A 1195 -19.61 -53.61 -65.72
N SER A 1196 -20.28 -54.10 -66.76
CA SER A 1196 -19.69 -54.25 -68.11
C SER A 1196 -19.56 -52.93 -68.88
N GLY A 1197 -20.22 -51.86 -68.41
CA GLY A 1197 -20.15 -50.48 -68.90
C GLY A 1197 -20.98 -49.54 -68.02
N GLY A 1198 -20.64 -48.24 -67.99
CA GLY A 1198 -21.32 -47.20 -67.20
C GLY A 1198 -20.38 -46.40 -66.27
N SER A 1199 -20.93 -45.43 -65.54
CA SER A 1199 -20.17 -44.62 -64.57
C SER A 1199 -20.99 -44.28 -63.32
N VAL A 1200 -20.33 -44.18 -62.15
CA VAL A 1200 -20.92 -43.70 -60.89
C VAL A 1200 -20.31 -42.35 -60.49
N ARG A 1201 -21.11 -41.45 -59.91
CA ARG A 1201 -20.65 -40.13 -59.41
C ARG A 1201 -21.45 -39.70 -58.18
N THR A 1202 -20.93 -38.70 -57.47
CA THR A 1202 -21.63 -38.00 -56.38
C THR A 1202 -21.80 -36.53 -56.76
N ASP A 1203 -23.02 -36.03 -56.57
CA ASP A 1203 -23.40 -34.65 -56.85
C ASP A 1203 -23.80 -33.96 -55.54
N ILE A 1204 -23.51 -32.66 -55.39
CA ILE A 1204 -24.01 -31.78 -54.32
C ILE A 1204 -25.04 -30.84 -54.94
N GLU A 1205 -26.20 -30.70 -54.29
CA GLU A 1205 -27.21 -29.72 -54.64
C GLU A 1205 -27.35 -28.68 -53.52
N TYR A 1206 -27.29 -27.40 -53.89
CA TYR A 1206 -27.55 -26.29 -52.99
C TYR A 1206 -29.02 -25.91 -53.09
N LEU A 1207 -29.74 -26.00 -51.97
CA LEU A 1207 -31.17 -25.74 -51.90
C LEU A 1207 -31.44 -24.35 -51.30
N ASN A 1208 -32.43 -23.64 -51.82
CA ASN A 1208 -32.95 -22.44 -51.16
C ASN A 1208 -33.91 -22.81 -50.01
N SER A 1209 -34.38 -21.79 -49.27
CA SER A 1209 -35.33 -21.94 -48.16
C SER A 1209 -36.70 -22.54 -48.55
N SER A 1210 -36.95 -22.78 -49.83
CA SER A 1210 -38.14 -23.46 -50.36
C SER A 1210 -37.83 -24.86 -50.91
N ASN A 1211 -36.67 -25.43 -50.57
CA ASN A 1211 -36.15 -26.72 -51.05
C ASN A 1211 -35.99 -26.81 -52.58
N GLN A 1212 -35.77 -25.68 -53.26
CA GLN A 1212 -35.48 -25.67 -54.69
C GLN A 1212 -33.97 -25.58 -54.93
N VAL A 1213 -33.46 -26.36 -55.88
CA VAL A 1213 -32.05 -26.33 -56.27
C VAL A 1213 -31.71 -24.98 -56.89
N VAL A 1214 -30.77 -24.26 -56.27
CA VAL A 1214 -30.25 -22.96 -56.72
C VAL A 1214 -28.81 -23.04 -57.22
N GLY A 1215 -28.16 -24.18 -57.06
CA GLY A 1215 -26.84 -24.47 -57.61
C GLY A 1215 -26.45 -25.93 -57.39
N SER A 1216 -25.45 -26.42 -58.11
CA SER A 1216 -24.92 -27.77 -57.92
C SER A 1216 -23.42 -27.86 -58.17
N GLY A 1217 -22.79 -28.89 -57.61
CA GLY A 1217 -21.39 -29.26 -57.85
C GLY A 1217 -21.28 -30.77 -58.09
N THR A 1218 -20.44 -31.19 -59.03
CA THR A 1218 -20.33 -32.59 -59.45
C THR A 1218 -18.91 -33.11 -59.26
N LEU A 1219 -18.74 -34.27 -58.61
CA LEU A 1219 -17.46 -34.97 -58.58
C LEU A 1219 -17.20 -35.73 -59.91
N PRO A 1220 -15.93 -35.91 -60.34
CA PRO A 1220 -15.60 -36.65 -61.55
C PRO A 1220 -16.18 -38.07 -61.54
N SER A 1221 -16.79 -38.50 -62.65
CA SER A 1221 -17.41 -39.82 -62.74
C SER A 1221 -16.36 -40.94 -62.78
N LYS A 1222 -16.58 -42.01 -62.03
CA LYS A 1222 -15.77 -43.23 -62.06
C LYS A 1222 -16.35 -44.20 -63.09
N GLN A 1223 -15.59 -44.49 -64.15
CA GLN A 1223 -15.95 -45.42 -65.22
C GLN A 1223 -15.82 -46.88 -64.74
N ALA A 1224 -16.61 -47.78 -65.34
CA ALA A 1224 -16.57 -49.21 -65.06
C ALA A 1224 -15.20 -49.82 -65.42
N THR A 1225 -14.31 -49.95 -64.42
CA THR A 1225 -13.06 -50.73 -64.52
C THR A 1225 -12.66 -51.21 -63.13
N PHE A 1226 -12.25 -52.48 -63.05
CA PHE A 1226 -12.05 -53.23 -61.81
C PHE A 1226 -10.71 -52.91 -61.12
N ASN A 1227 -10.76 -52.85 -59.77
CA ASN A 1227 -9.74 -53.18 -58.76
C ASN A 1227 -9.31 -52.04 -57.79
N PHE A 1228 -9.46 -52.32 -56.48
CA PHE A 1228 -9.02 -51.52 -55.33
C PHE A 1228 -7.54 -51.75 -54.98
N SER A 1229 -6.63 -51.77 -55.97
CA SER A 1229 -5.20 -51.89 -55.67
C SER A 1229 -4.56 -50.51 -55.49
N ASP A 1230 -4.28 -50.19 -54.22
CA ASP A 1230 -3.31 -49.23 -53.66
C ASP A 1230 -3.08 -47.90 -54.40
N ASP A 1231 -3.79 -46.86 -53.97
CA ASP A 1231 -3.41 -45.46 -54.21
C ASP A 1231 -3.67 -44.61 -52.95
N PRO A 1232 -2.61 -44.21 -52.22
CA PRO A 1232 -2.71 -43.35 -51.03
C PRO A 1232 -3.22 -41.93 -51.32
N ALA A 1233 -3.30 -41.50 -52.59
CA ALA A 1233 -3.69 -40.14 -52.96
C ALA A 1233 -5.23 -39.92 -53.01
N ARG A 1234 -6.03 -40.85 -52.48
CA ARG A 1234 -7.50 -40.87 -52.68
C ARG A 1234 -8.35 -40.68 -51.42
N ARG A 1235 -7.78 -40.28 -50.29
CA ARG A 1235 -8.53 -39.90 -49.08
C ARG A 1235 -8.76 -38.41 -48.98
#